data_AF-A0A3B3QBB1-F1
#
_entry.id   AF-A0A3B3QBB1-F1
#
_cell.length_a   1.000
_cell.length_b   1.000
_cell.length_c   1.000
_cell.angle_alpha   90.00
_cell.angle_beta   90.00
_cell.angle_gamma   90.00
#
_symmetry.space_group_name_H-M   'P 1'
#
loop_
_entity.id
_entity.type
_entity.pdbx_description
1 polymer ?
#
loop_
_entity_poly.entity_id
_entity_poly.type
_entity_poly.pdbx_seq_one_letter_code
_entity_poly.pdbx_strand_id
1 'polypeptide(L)'
;MKGSVCSEEEEHSPEEHGPEERPISALAPQADSQEEILAFAAANPAIQCLEELCSAGKLTGARAAELKASVKQLQDSLKSFQESEVRLQQEAKRYTSELQRQRWELERAERFDEAPSTEAGGMRQQVLNLSNDLWLSEERQSHQQFQLERLEDRKDVLHMERKPQLKAAELEKKVEGLKESCEELKKEITQRHVEIKSLEENLEAKQKHLRGKQQELHGKNETIELFEAQLVQLLSVPLQLKKETERITSKKEAASKRKAELDEQFSEMGQLLKNMETQLQRLEEERQKELQELENQRRLLEAAERKQGQLQQEQSMTSEKLAALSSQRCLLEINLSHAASEKQSMREILARRVREKDRQLRSLKRLELQVKLASEALEYTESQCSRTKTQRDAVPKSDEILERRKKLEREVEILKRNIMHQQSMTEAEALVVEQALEKEQALIQEAHRCRQNVHHLRCLTQIKADERQQKSRELIRAQQRFNRIKQELRGKSLVIWEHRRETQDVQARLSAFAKLFDVVKNERNRCVHLIQMASQNLEKMQENSRYQENQMRIMHTTATNYEKLLQKSQLKHRHSCTIRDSLRDDISKVACSLTAMSERREEQKLSIGSLTQTIDLHEQSLLHLQKSHDQAKQSRRERGIQLLEREQEIHSLQKKLSLQDSRLQEGNMEVQSMEEEIRFLNVHVRKEKRQIKLLWKQLLDKKSLEEQITTLQKQLLEYRDRVQELEEAVVDPAQENRIRSLVGEDPTPAKLSKKIEKLEEHLAEQESQLLEKELLYEQVTRLCERIQAKAENGKQGTLVLAKKVNKVQGHIKDTTRKMMALLSELSMQQATAMALQQELKNREHHLDSCCRRLEQGLPPSPDMELEWQRAQSDKHHHKAVLQERARLMEEEKRNQLPDGTYTTAEPRPNSYLPQGAELPLPRPYGALAPFKPTELGSNMRHIRKPEPKPIEI
;
A
#
# COMPACT_ATOMS: atom_id res chain seq x y z
N MET A 1 20.26 54.45 -39.62
CA MET A 1 20.40 55.86 -39.18
C MET A 1 21.66 55.99 -38.34
N LYS A 2 22.30 57.18 -38.33
CA LYS A 2 23.22 57.80 -37.33
C LYS A 2 23.76 56.92 -36.17
N GLY A 3 25.05 56.93 -35.79
CA GLY A 3 26.25 57.69 -36.24
C GLY A 3 27.54 57.06 -35.65
N SER A 4 28.75 57.27 -36.23
CA SER A 4 29.74 58.35 -35.92
C SER A 4 30.51 58.11 -34.59
N VAL A 5 31.85 58.19 -34.46
CA VAL A 5 32.81 59.32 -34.72
C VAL A 5 34.29 58.81 -34.81
N CYS A 6 35.15 59.43 -35.66
CA CYS A 6 36.66 59.49 -35.79
C CYS A 6 37.55 58.22 -35.60
N SER A 7 38.69 57.94 -36.30
CA SER A 7 39.83 58.70 -36.90
C SER A 7 40.81 59.30 -35.87
N GLU A 8 42.13 59.50 -36.07
CA GLU A 8 43.13 59.34 -37.19
C GLU A 8 44.00 58.04 -37.03
N GLU A 9 45.11 57.62 -37.71
CA GLU A 9 46.22 58.13 -38.58
C GLU A 9 47.38 58.86 -37.81
N GLU A 10 48.73 58.77 -38.04
CA GLU A 10 49.70 58.25 -39.07
C GLU A 10 50.82 57.34 -38.41
N GLU A 11 52.09 57.00 -38.82
CA GLU A 11 53.05 57.19 -39.96
C GLU A 11 54.14 56.03 -40.09
N HIS A 12 55.49 56.26 -40.13
CA HIS A 12 56.64 55.33 -40.44
C HIS A 12 57.65 55.12 -39.25
N SER A 13 58.83 54.43 -39.28
CA SER A 13 59.75 53.78 -40.29
C SER A 13 60.55 52.59 -39.67
N PRO A 14 61.34 51.78 -40.43
CA PRO A 14 62.82 51.95 -40.44
C PRO A 14 63.60 51.48 -41.72
N GLU A 15 64.92 51.74 -41.75
CA GLU A 15 65.92 51.34 -42.77
C GLU A 15 66.93 50.28 -42.18
N GLU A 16 67.94 49.68 -42.85
CA GLU A 16 68.66 49.94 -44.12
C GLU A 16 69.42 48.66 -44.65
N HIS A 17 70.11 48.77 -45.79
CA HIS A 17 71.18 47.90 -46.40
C HIS A 17 70.82 46.70 -47.33
N GLY A 18 71.31 46.73 -48.58
CA GLY A 18 71.48 45.56 -49.48
C GLY A 18 71.02 45.76 -50.95
N PRO A 19 71.89 45.68 -52.00
CA PRO A 19 71.53 46.12 -53.38
C PRO A 19 71.52 45.05 -54.51
N GLU A 20 71.09 45.50 -55.70
CA GLU A 20 71.26 44.92 -57.06
C GLU A 20 70.47 43.62 -57.41
N GLU A 21 70.03 43.33 -58.65
CA GLU A 21 70.27 43.93 -59.99
C GLU A 21 69.02 43.81 -60.93
N ARG A 22 69.07 44.26 -62.21
CA ARG A 22 67.94 44.24 -63.21
C ARG A 22 68.20 43.27 -64.38
N PRO A 23 67.17 42.79 -65.14
CA PRO A 23 66.91 43.41 -66.46
C PRO A 23 65.48 43.33 -67.10
N ILE A 24 65.04 44.47 -67.65
CA ILE A 24 64.53 44.71 -69.03
C ILE A 24 63.43 43.81 -69.67
N SER A 25 62.27 44.41 -69.98
CA SER A 25 61.53 44.40 -71.29
C SER A 25 60.07 44.89 -71.11
N ALA A 26 59.31 45.33 -72.12
CA ALA A 26 59.60 46.16 -73.30
C ALA A 26 58.27 46.81 -73.76
N LEU A 27 58.22 48.11 -74.11
CA LEU A 27 56.99 48.76 -74.57
C LEU A 27 56.69 48.47 -76.06
N ALA A 28 55.42 48.26 -76.38
CA ALA A 28 54.86 48.23 -77.73
C ALA A 28 53.61 49.14 -77.80
N PRO A 29 53.27 49.74 -78.95
CA PRO A 29 52.55 51.02 -78.98
C PRO A 29 51.02 50.90 -79.03
N GLN A 30 50.35 51.96 -78.59
CA GLN A 30 48.99 52.30 -79.02
C GLN A 30 49.02 52.89 -80.43
N ALA A 31 48.10 52.48 -81.30
CA ALA A 31 47.82 53.13 -82.57
C ALA A 31 46.35 52.89 -82.96
N ASP A 32 45.50 53.90 -82.74
CA ASP A 32 44.24 54.01 -83.45
C ASP A 32 44.52 54.49 -84.88
N SER A 33 44.11 53.72 -85.89
CA SER A 33 43.80 54.29 -87.22
C SER A 33 42.84 53.38 -87.97
N GLN A 34 41.84 53.99 -88.61
CA GLN A 34 41.18 53.39 -89.77
C GLN A 34 42.01 53.77 -90.99
N GLU A 35 42.50 52.77 -91.74
CA GLU A 35 42.79 52.92 -93.17
C GLU A 35 41.94 51.81 -93.84
N GLU A 36 41.04 52.13 -94.78
CA GLU A 36 41.30 52.49 -96.17
C GLU A 36 41.95 51.35 -97.00
N ILE A 37 41.83 51.44 -98.33
CA ILE A 37 42.45 50.51 -99.29
C ILE A 37 41.94 49.04 -99.26
N LEU A 38 40.65 48.84 -99.54
CA LEU A 38 40.18 47.69 -100.35
C LEU A 38 39.45 48.12 -101.63
N ALA A 39 39.95 49.18 -102.25
CA ALA A 39 39.46 49.72 -103.53
C ALA A 39 40.38 49.36 -104.73
N PHE A 40 40.92 48.13 -104.78
CA PHE A 40 41.78 47.67 -105.88
C PHE A 40 41.50 46.21 -106.31
N ALA A 41 40.23 45.91 -106.58
CA ALA A 41 39.73 44.58 -106.98
C ALA A 41 39.21 44.50 -108.43
N ALA A 42 39.58 45.44 -109.30
CA ALA A 42 39.39 45.36 -110.75
C ALA A 42 40.59 46.01 -111.46
N ALA A 43 41.00 45.45 -112.61
CA ALA A 43 42.16 45.91 -113.39
C ALA A 43 43.47 46.08 -112.58
N ASN A 44 44.18 44.98 -112.31
CA ASN A 44 45.55 45.04 -111.79
C ASN A 44 46.47 45.65 -112.88
N PRO A 45 47.09 46.83 -112.66
CA PRO A 45 47.82 47.54 -113.71
C PRO A 45 49.03 46.76 -114.22
N ALA A 46 49.64 45.89 -113.40
CA ALA A 46 50.71 45.01 -113.86
C ALA A 46 50.25 44.04 -114.96
N ILE A 47 48.99 43.58 -114.92
CA ILE A 47 48.43 42.68 -115.94
C ILE A 47 48.11 43.45 -117.23
N GLN A 48 47.65 44.69 -117.13
CA GLN A 48 47.41 45.57 -118.29
C GLN A 48 48.72 45.97 -118.98
N CYS A 49 49.75 46.38 -118.22
CA CYS A 49 51.08 46.65 -118.79
C CYS A 49 51.67 45.42 -119.50
N LEU A 50 51.43 44.20 -119.01
CA LEU A 50 51.82 42.96 -119.68
C LEU A 50 50.99 42.65 -120.93
N GLU A 51 49.78 43.19 -121.06
CA GLU A 51 48.95 43.11 -122.28
C GLU A 51 49.41 44.11 -123.34
N GLU A 52 49.67 45.36 -122.93
CA GLU A 52 50.20 46.42 -123.79
C GLU A 52 51.60 46.10 -124.33
N LEU A 53 52.49 45.54 -123.51
CA LEU A 53 53.83 45.12 -123.96
C LEU A 53 53.80 43.91 -124.91
N CYS A 54 52.75 43.09 -124.87
CA CYS A 54 52.51 42.04 -125.87
C CYS A 54 51.89 42.59 -127.15
N SER A 55 50.88 43.47 -127.07
CA SER A 55 50.26 44.07 -128.27
C SER A 55 51.23 44.98 -129.04
N ALA A 56 52.17 45.64 -128.33
CA ALA A 56 53.27 46.38 -128.90
C ALA A 56 54.42 45.50 -129.45
N GLY A 57 54.28 44.16 -129.46
CA GLY A 57 55.24 43.22 -130.05
C GLY A 57 56.59 43.08 -129.33
N LYS A 58 56.75 43.66 -128.13
CA LYS A 58 58.01 43.66 -127.37
C LYS A 58 58.18 42.44 -126.45
N LEU A 59 57.09 41.72 -126.15
CA LEU A 59 57.10 40.45 -125.42
C LEU A 59 56.40 39.34 -126.23
N THR A 60 57.03 38.17 -126.29
CA THR A 60 56.41 36.97 -126.86
C THR A 60 55.31 36.45 -125.92
N GLY A 61 54.16 36.06 -126.48
CA GLY A 61 52.94 35.77 -125.72
C GLY A 61 53.08 34.71 -124.61
N ALA A 62 53.95 33.71 -124.80
CA ALA A 62 54.26 32.72 -123.77
C ALA A 62 54.82 33.36 -122.48
N ARG A 63 55.74 34.32 -122.62
CA ARG A 63 56.44 34.94 -121.49
C ARG A 63 55.55 35.93 -120.73
N ALA A 64 54.58 36.55 -121.41
CA ALA A 64 53.54 37.33 -120.75
C ALA A 64 52.51 36.43 -120.04
N ALA A 65 52.21 35.23 -120.57
CA ALA A 65 51.33 34.27 -119.89
C ALA A 65 51.97 33.76 -118.58
N GLU A 66 53.26 33.42 -118.60
CA GLU A 66 54.05 33.06 -117.40
C GLU A 66 53.99 34.17 -116.33
N LEU A 67 54.28 35.42 -116.71
CA LEU A 67 54.28 36.56 -115.78
C LEU A 67 52.89 36.89 -115.23
N LYS A 68 51.81 36.72 -116.01
CA LYS A 68 50.43 36.83 -115.50
C LYS A 68 50.08 35.70 -114.53
N ALA A 69 50.59 34.48 -114.76
CA ALA A 69 50.36 33.35 -113.88
C ALA A 69 51.05 33.56 -112.52
N SER A 70 52.30 34.03 -112.50
CA SER A 70 53.00 34.33 -111.24
C SER A 70 52.37 35.49 -110.47
N VAL A 71 51.93 36.55 -111.17
CA VAL A 71 51.20 37.67 -110.54
C VAL A 71 49.87 37.20 -109.91
N LYS A 72 49.11 36.31 -110.57
CA LYS A 72 47.91 35.71 -109.97
C LYS A 72 48.24 34.85 -108.74
N GLN A 73 49.22 33.95 -108.83
CA GLN A 73 49.63 33.11 -107.70
C GLN A 73 50.04 33.93 -106.48
N LEU A 74 50.70 35.07 -106.67
CA LEU A 74 51.03 36.01 -105.59
C LEU A 74 49.78 36.70 -105.01
N GLN A 75 48.81 37.12 -105.83
CA GLN A 75 47.57 37.71 -105.33
C GLN A 75 46.69 36.70 -104.56
N ASP A 76 46.59 35.46 -105.03
CA ASP A 76 45.79 34.43 -104.34
C ASP A 76 46.49 33.97 -103.04
N SER A 77 47.83 33.93 -103.04
CA SER A 77 48.64 33.73 -101.83
C SER A 77 48.40 34.85 -100.81
N LEU A 78 48.48 36.12 -101.23
CA LEU A 78 48.26 37.29 -100.35
C LEU A 78 46.86 37.26 -99.71
N LYS A 79 45.81 36.92 -100.46
CA LYS A 79 44.46 36.74 -99.91
C LYS A 79 44.41 35.64 -98.86
N SER A 80 45.03 34.48 -99.13
CA SER A 80 45.06 33.37 -98.17
C SER A 80 45.75 33.74 -96.86
N PHE A 81 46.82 34.54 -96.92
CA PHE A 81 47.47 35.10 -95.73
C PHE A 81 46.55 36.08 -95.00
N GLN A 82 45.93 37.04 -95.68
CA GLN A 82 44.99 38.00 -95.06
C GLN A 82 43.78 37.29 -94.41
N GLU A 83 43.22 36.26 -95.05
CA GLU A 83 42.16 35.44 -94.44
C GLU A 83 42.65 34.66 -93.21
N SER A 84 43.89 34.16 -93.22
CA SER A 84 44.48 33.49 -92.05
C SER A 84 44.74 34.46 -90.90
N GLU A 85 45.18 35.68 -91.19
CA GLU A 85 45.45 36.73 -90.21
C GLU A 85 44.14 37.19 -89.54
N VAL A 86 43.08 37.41 -90.32
CA VAL A 86 41.75 37.74 -89.77
C VAL A 86 41.19 36.61 -88.88
N ARG A 87 41.43 35.34 -89.21
CA ARG A 87 41.06 34.21 -88.35
C ARG A 87 41.87 34.21 -87.05
N LEU A 88 43.19 34.36 -87.12
CA LEU A 88 44.06 34.44 -85.95
C LEU A 88 43.72 35.65 -85.05
N GLN A 89 43.32 36.79 -85.61
CA GLN A 89 42.82 37.92 -84.82
C GLN A 89 41.46 37.64 -84.16
N GLN A 90 40.58 36.85 -84.78
CA GLN A 90 39.32 36.42 -84.16
C GLN A 90 39.55 35.38 -83.05
N GLU A 91 40.49 34.46 -83.23
CA GLU A 91 40.91 33.49 -82.21
C GLU A 91 41.61 34.19 -81.05
N ALA A 92 42.53 35.13 -81.30
CA ALA A 92 43.13 35.98 -80.28
C ALA A 92 42.07 36.75 -79.49
N LYS A 93 41.05 37.32 -80.15
CA LYS A 93 39.92 37.99 -79.47
C LYS A 93 39.15 37.01 -78.57
N ARG A 94 38.82 35.81 -79.05
CA ARG A 94 38.19 34.75 -78.24
C ARG A 94 39.05 34.39 -77.02
N TYR A 95 40.32 34.09 -77.22
CA TYR A 95 41.24 33.77 -76.12
C TYR A 95 41.44 34.93 -75.14
N THR A 96 41.42 36.20 -75.58
CA THR A 96 41.42 37.33 -74.63
C THR A 96 40.13 37.42 -73.81
N SER A 97 38.96 37.12 -74.39
CA SER A 97 37.70 37.05 -73.63
C SER A 97 37.62 35.83 -72.71
N GLU A 98 38.21 34.70 -73.08
CA GLU A 98 38.35 33.52 -72.21
C GLU A 98 39.36 33.77 -71.08
N LEU A 99 40.48 34.44 -71.36
CA LEU A 99 41.42 34.92 -70.33
C LEU A 99 40.81 35.96 -69.40
N GLN A 100 39.97 36.88 -69.90
CA GLN A 100 39.23 37.80 -69.04
C GLN A 100 38.20 37.08 -68.17
N ARG A 101 37.51 36.06 -68.70
CA ARG A 101 36.62 35.20 -67.91
C ARG A 101 37.40 34.41 -66.85
N GLN A 102 38.52 33.79 -67.22
CA GLN A 102 39.37 33.03 -66.29
C GLN A 102 40.00 33.94 -65.23
N ARG A 103 40.40 35.17 -65.59
CA ARG A 103 40.84 36.19 -64.63
C ARG A 103 39.71 36.63 -63.71
N TRP A 104 38.48 36.77 -64.18
CA TRP A 104 37.33 37.06 -63.32
C TRP A 104 36.97 35.88 -62.40
N GLU A 105 37.13 34.64 -62.87
CA GLU A 105 36.97 33.42 -62.06
C GLU A 105 38.12 33.28 -61.03
N LEU A 106 39.35 33.71 -61.36
CA LEU A 106 40.49 33.80 -60.44
C LEU A 106 40.33 34.94 -59.43
N GLU A 107 40.01 36.18 -59.85
CA GLU A 107 39.70 37.30 -58.94
C GLU A 107 38.54 36.97 -57.99
N ARG A 108 37.62 36.07 -58.39
CA ARG A 108 36.54 35.54 -57.56
C ARG A 108 36.96 34.38 -56.64
N ALA A 109 38.09 33.73 -56.91
CA ALA A 109 38.73 32.75 -56.02
C ALA A 109 39.75 33.40 -55.06
N GLU A 110 40.41 34.47 -55.50
CA GLU A 110 41.38 35.27 -54.75
C GLU A 110 40.70 36.26 -53.80
N ARG A 111 39.47 36.72 -54.11
CA ARG A 111 38.57 37.34 -53.13
C ARG A 111 37.91 36.28 -52.24
N PHE A 112 38.72 35.69 -51.37
CA PHE A 112 38.27 34.89 -50.23
C PHE A 112 38.51 35.67 -48.93
N ASP A 113 37.48 35.80 -48.09
CA ASP A 113 37.54 36.65 -46.90
C ASP A 113 38.52 36.10 -45.83
N GLU A 114 39.35 36.98 -45.25
CA GLU A 114 40.36 36.64 -44.24
C GLU A 114 39.77 36.38 -42.83
N ALA A 115 38.88 35.38 -42.67
CA ALA A 115 38.51 34.86 -41.35
C ALA A 115 37.80 33.48 -41.40
N PRO A 116 37.97 32.60 -40.39
CA PRO A 116 39.17 32.31 -39.60
C PRO A 116 39.64 30.84 -39.82
N SER A 117 40.67 30.41 -39.10
CA SER A 117 41.31 29.10 -39.25
C SER A 117 40.36 27.90 -39.09
N THR A 118 40.00 27.27 -40.21
CA THR A 118 39.40 25.93 -40.26
C THR A 118 40.50 24.91 -40.56
N GLU A 119 40.49 23.72 -39.93
CA GLU A 119 41.56 22.70 -40.05
C GLU A 119 41.90 22.33 -41.52
N ALA A 120 40.88 22.33 -42.39
CA ALA A 120 41.03 22.10 -43.82
C ALA A 120 41.94 23.10 -44.56
N GLY A 121 42.17 24.30 -44.01
CA GLY A 121 43.13 25.28 -44.53
C GLY A 121 44.57 24.93 -44.14
N GLY A 122 44.82 24.66 -42.86
CA GLY A 122 46.15 24.25 -42.36
C GLY A 122 46.65 22.95 -43.01
N MET A 123 45.75 21.97 -43.18
CA MET A 123 46.04 20.73 -43.90
C MET A 123 46.47 20.98 -45.35
N ARG A 124 45.88 21.96 -46.04
CA ARG A 124 46.26 22.32 -47.42
C ARG A 124 47.61 23.03 -47.50
N GLN A 125 47.91 23.93 -46.56
CA GLN A 125 49.25 24.55 -46.47
C GLN A 125 50.34 23.50 -46.18
N GLN A 126 50.08 22.54 -45.28
CA GLN A 126 51.02 21.45 -45.00
C GLN A 126 51.26 20.56 -46.22
N VAL A 127 50.20 20.19 -46.95
CA VAL A 127 50.33 19.43 -48.21
C VAL A 127 51.13 20.19 -49.26
N LEU A 128 50.87 21.50 -49.45
CA LEU A 128 51.57 22.32 -50.44
C LEU A 128 53.07 22.45 -50.15
N ASN A 129 53.42 22.67 -48.87
CA ASN A 129 54.81 22.74 -48.43
C ASN A 129 55.53 21.39 -48.67
N LEU A 130 54.90 20.27 -48.27
CA LEU A 130 55.46 18.94 -48.47
C LEU A 130 55.64 18.56 -49.95
N SER A 131 54.74 19.00 -50.85
CA SER A 131 54.94 18.82 -52.30
C SER A 131 56.11 19.63 -52.85
N ASN A 132 56.36 20.83 -52.33
CA ASN A 132 57.48 21.67 -52.75
C ASN A 132 58.82 21.11 -52.23
N ASP A 133 58.86 20.64 -50.98
CA ASP A 133 60.03 19.98 -50.38
C ASP A 133 60.38 18.66 -51.11
N LEU A 134 59.37 17.91 -51.55
CA LEU A 134 59.55 16.72 -52.38
C LEU A 134 60.18 17.09 -53.73
N TRP A 135 59.58 18.04 -54.46
CA TRP A 135 60.05 18.46 -55.79
C TRP A 135 61.49 19.01 -55.75
N LEU A 136 61.81 19.86 -54.76
CA LEU A 136 63.17 20.35 -54.52
C LEU A 136 64.16 19.23 -54.16
N SER A 137 63.68 18.07 -53.67
CA SER A 137 64.53 16.91 -53.39
C SER A 137 64.72 16.04 -54.64
N GLU A 138 63.69 15.90 -55.48
CA GLU A 138 63.75 15.21 -56.78
C GLU A 138 64.71 15.92 -57.74
N GLU A 139 64.66 17.26 -57.88
CA GLU A 139 65.64 18.01 -58.68
C GLU A 139 67.08 17.80 -58.21
N ARG A 140 67.32 17.83 -56.89
CA ARG A 140 68.65 17.59 -56.30
C ARG A 140 69.14 16.16 -56.58
N GLN A 141 68.24 15.18 -56.55
CA GLN A 141 68.57 13.79 -56.88
C GLN A 141 68.93 13.64 -58.37
N SER A 142 68.14 14.22 -59.28
CA SER A 142 68.44 14.20 -60.72
C SER A 142 69.77 14.89 -61.04
N HIS A 143 70.07 16.02 -60.38
CA HIS A 143 71.35 16.71 -60.55
C HIS A 143 72.54 15.86 -60.09
N GLN A 144 72.42 15.13 -58.96
CA GLN A 144 73.46 14.24 -58.47
C GLN A 144 73.66 13.02 -59.38
N GLN A 145 72.60 12.46 -59.96
CA GLN A 145 72.68 11.35 -60.92
C GLN A 145 73.47 11.74 -62.17
N PHE A 146 73.21 12.93 -62.74
CA PHE A 146 73.97 13.45 -63.90
C PHE A 146 75.45 13.72 -63.59
N GLN A 147 75.80 14.08 -62.35
CA GLN A 147 77.20 14.21 -61.96
C GLN A 147 77.93 12.86 -61.87
N LEU A 148 77.22 11.77 -61.50
CA LEU A 148 77.81 10.43 -61.42
C LEU A 148 78.14 9.87 -62.80
N GLU A 149 77.21 9.91 -63.77
CA GLU A 149 77.45 9.43 -65.15
C GLU A 149 78.70 10.09 -65.76
N ARG A 150 78.85 11.42 -65.60
CA ARG A 150 80.02 12.18 -66.07
C ARG A 150 81.34 11.77 -65.44
N LEU A 151 81.34 11.21 -64.23
CA LEU A 151 82.54 10.71 -63.55
C LEU A 151 82.88 9.27 -63.97
N GLU A 152 81.87 8.46 -64.32
CA GLU A 152 82.06 7.11 -64.85
C GLU A 152 82.62 7.14 -66.29
N ASP A 153 82.06 7.98 -67.17
CA ASP A 153 82.63 8.27 -68.51
C ASP A 153 84.12 8.66 -68.42
N ARG A 154 84.46 9.54 -67.46
CA ARG A 154 85.82 10.05 -67.29
C ARG A 154 86.81 8.99 -66.81
N LYS A 155 86.34 8.03 -66.03
CA LYS A 155 87.13 6.91 -65.49
C LYS A 155 87.51 5.92 -66.59
N ASP A 156 86.58 5.58 -67.48
CA ASP A 156 86.79 4.53 -68.47
C ASP A 156 87.72 4.98 -69.62
N VAL A 157 87.69 6.26 -70.00
CA VAL A 157 88.68 6.87 -70.91
C VAL A 157 90.11 6.72 -70.36
N LEU A 158 90.33 7.09 -69.09
CA LEU A 158 91.64 6.98 -68.43
C LEU A 158 92.14 5.54 -68.28
N HIS A 159 91.25 4.56 -68.40
CA HIS A 159 91.60 3.14 -68.28
C HIS A 159 92.15 2.51 -69.57
N MET A 160 91.90 3.15 -70.73
CA MET A 160 92.32 2.66 -72.05
C MET A 160 93.73 3.13 -72.48
N GLU A 161 94.18 4.30 -72.01
CA GLU A 161 95.45 4.91 -72.44
C GLU A 161 96.72 4.21 -71.91
N ARG A 162 96.58 3.14 -71.10
CA ARG A 162 97.60 2.76 -70.11
C ARG A 162 98.38 1.46 -70.36
N LYS A 163 98.49 0.97 -71.61
CA LYS A 163 99.34 -0.19 -71.97
C LYS A 163 100.23 0.05 -73.21
N PRO A 164 101.47 -0.47 -73.24
CA PRO A 164 102.61 0.42 -73.53
C PRO A 164 103.70 -0.12 -74.49
N GLN A 165 104.61 0.75 -74.93
CA GLN A 165 105.97 0.37 -75.35
C GLN A 165 107.01 1.48 -75.06
N LEU A 166 108.20 1.10 -74.56
CA LEU A 166 109.55 1.40 -75.13
C LEU A 166 110.68 1.56 -74.09
N LYS A 167 111.57 0.55 -74.06
CA LYS A 167 113.06 0.58 -73.93
C LYS A 167 113.74 1.28 -72.73
N ALA A 168 114.84 0.68 -72.24
CA ALA A 168 115.23 0.76 -70.83
C ALA A 168 116.53 1.53 -70.48
N ALA A 169 117.30 2.04 -71.45
CA ALA A 169 118.65 2.58 -71.16
C ALA A 169 118.67 3.91 -70.37
N GLU A 170 117.61 4.71 -70.43
CA GLU A 170 117.50 5.94 -69.62
C GLU A 170 116.98 5.71 -68.19
N LEU A 171 116.52 4.49 -67.89
CA LEU A 171 115.80 4.23 -66.65
C LEU A 171 116.71 4.28 -65.42
N GLU A 172 117.95 3.81 -65.48
CA GLU A 172 118.77 3.62 -64.27
C GLU A 172 119.04 4.95 -63.53
N LYS A 173 119.42 6.02 -64.25
CA LYS A 173 119.60 7.36 -63.66
C LYS A 173 118.28 7.99 -63.18
N LYS A 174 117.16 7.68 -63.83
CA LYS A 174 115.82 8.11 -63.38
C LYS A 174 115.36 7.31 -62.15
N VAL A 175 115.76 6.04 -62.05
CA VAL A 175 115.47 5.12 -60.93
C VAL A 175 116.19 5.52 -59.66
N GLU A 176 117.39 6.10 -59.72
CA GLU A 176 118.09 6.59 -58.52
C GLU A 176 117.42 7.83 -57.92
N GLY A 177 117.15 8.87 -58.69
CA GLY A 177 116.36 10.02 -58.21
C GLY A 177 114.92 9.63 -57.81
N LEU A 178 114.31 8.64 -58.48
CA LEU A 178 113.02 8.10 -58.07
C LEU A 178 113.11 7.32 -56.74
N LYS A 179 114.20 6.60 -56.45
CA LYS A 179 114.39 5.96 -55.12
C LYS A 179 114.43 6.99 -54.00
N GLU A 180 115.19 8.08 -54.19
CA GLU A 180 115.30 9.15 -53.20
C GLU A 180 113.94 9.82 -52.94
N SER A 181 113.23 10.24 -53.99
CA SER A 181 111.86 10.78 -53.85
C SER A 181 110.87 9.75 -53.28
N CYS A 182 111.04 8.46 -53.54
CA CYS A 182 110.26 7.39 -52.90
C CYS A 182 110.63 7.17 -51.42
N GLU A 183 111.80 7.57 -50.94
CA GLU A 183 112.10 7.57 -49.51
C GLU A 183 111.58 8.82 -48.80
N GLU A 184 111.59 9.97 -49.47
CA GLU A 184 110.92 11.19 -48.99
C GLU A 184 109.41 10.98 -48.90
N LEU A 185 108.78 10.48 -49.97
CA LEU A 185 107.37 10.09 -49.96
C LEU A 185 107.05 9.01 -48.94
N LYS A 186 107.95 8.04 -48.66
CA LYS A 186 107.75 7.10 -47.54
C LYS A 186 107.76 7.81 -46.19
N LYS A 187 108.67 8.77 -45.97
CA LYS A 187 108.74 9.56 -44.72
C LYS A 187 107.47 10.39 -44.56
N GLU A 188 107.03 11.11 -45.60
CA GLU A 188 105.73 11.81 -45.61
C GLU A 188 104.57 10.84 -45.35
N ILE A 189 104.50 9.69 -46.03
CA ILE A 189 103.47 8.67 -45.82
C ILE A 189 103.46 8.20 -44.36
N THR A 190 104.63 7.98 -43.72
CA THR A 190 104.67 7.63 -42.29
C THR A 190 104.21 8.76 -41.38
N GLN A 191 104.53 10.02 -41.69
CA GLN A 191 104.04 11.19 -40.97
C GLN A 191 102.52 11.33 -41.10
N ARG A 192 101.98 11.24 -42.33
CA ARG A 192 100.53 11.23 -42.59
C ARG A 192 99.82 10.07 -41.89
N HIS A 193 100.43 8.88 -41.79
CA HIS A 193 99.85 7.77 -41.02
C HIS A 193 99.81 8.03 -39.51
N VAL A 194 100.75 8.80 -38.95
CA VAL A 194 100.72 9.24 -37.54
C VAL A 194 99.69 10.36 -37.35
N GLU A 195 99.62 11.33 -38.27
CA GLU A 195 98.57 12.36 -38.29
C GLU A 195 97.18 11.72 -38.34
N ILE A 196 96.92 10.81 -39.30
CA ILE A 196 95.65 10.09 -39.46
C ILE A 196 95.28 9.36 -38.17
N LYS A 197 96.19 8.58 -37.57
CA LYS A 197 95.92 7.90 -36.30
C LYS A 197 95.58 8.86 -35.17
N SER A 198 96.30 9.97 -35.05
CA SER A 198 95.98 10.99 -34.05
C SER A 198 94.62 11.65 -34.30
N LEU A 199 94.19 11.80 -35.55
CA LEU A 199 92.89 12.34 -35.93
C LEU A 199 91.76 11.31 -35.73
N GLU A 200 92.03 10.02 -35.95
CA GLU A 200 91.13 8.89 -35.64
C GLU A 200 90.90 8.77 -34.13
N GLU A 201 91.96 8.82 -33.31
CA GLU A 201 91.87 8.83 -31.84
C GLU A 201 91.11 10.06 -31.32
N ASN A 202 91.35 11.25 -31.91
CA ASN A 202 90.60 12.46 -31.60
C ASN A 202 89.13 12.40 -32.06
N LEU A 203 88.83 11.74 -33.18
CA LEU A 203 87.47 11.49 -33.64
C LEU A 203 86.75 10.51 -32.72
N GLU A 204 87.40 9.42 -32.31
CA GLU A 204 86.85 8.49 -31.31
C GLU A 204 86.59 9.18 -29.97
N ALA A 205 87.51 10.01 -29.48
CA ALA A 205 87.32 10.78 -28.26
C ALA A 205 86.12 11.74 -28.36
N LYS A 206 85.99 12.47 -29.48
CA LYS A 206 84.84 13.35 -29.75
C LYS A 206 83.53 12.57 -29.91
N GLN A 207 83.53 11.40 -30.56
CA GLN A 207 82.36 10.52 -30.66
C GLN A 207 81.95 9.96 -29.29
N LYS A 208 82.89 9.51 -28.46
CA LYS A 208 82.62 9.05 -27.09
C LYS A 208 82.03 10.18 -26.24
N HIS A 209 82.55 11.40 -26.37
CA HIS A 209 82.00 12.59 -25.70
C HIS A 209 80.58 12.93 -26.20
N LEU A 210 80.32 12.90 -27.51
CA LEU A 210 79.01 13.14 -28.11
C LEU A 210 77.97 12.11 -27.66
N ARG A 211 78.32 10.82 -27.58
CA ARG A 211 77.43 9.77 -27.06
C ARG A 211 77.06 10.02 -25.59
N GLY A 212 78.02 10.44 -24.77
CA GLY A 212 77.76 10.88 -23.39
C GLY A 212 76.81 12.08 -23.33
N LYS A 213 77.02 13.10 -24.18
CA LYS A 213 76.11 14.27 -24.30
C LYS A 213 74.69 13.89 -24.76
N GLN A 214 74.57 12.91 -25.65
CA GLN A 214 73.28 12.38 -26.10
C GLN A 214 72.56 11.62 -24.97
N GLN A 215 73.27 10.85 -24.15
CA GLN A 215 72.70 10.20 -22.96
C GLN A 215 72.28 11.21 -21.88
N GLU A 216 73.09 12.25 -21.63
CA GLU A 216 72.72 13.38 -20.75
C GLU A 216 71.46 14.11 -21.23
N LEU A 217 71.28 14.26 -22.54
CA LEU A 217 70.08 14.87 -23.14
C LEU A 217 68.86 13.94 -23.04
N HIS A 218 69.02 12.65 -23.32
CA HIS A 218 67.92 11.70 -23.27
C HIS A 218 67.34 11.59 -21.86
N GLY A 219 68.18 11.42 -20.83
CA GLY A 219 67.74 11.41 -19.43
C GLY A 219 67.14 12.74 -18.95
N LYS A 220 67.49 13.88 -19.58
CA LYS A 220 66.80 15.16 -19.31
C LYS A 220 65.42 15.20 -19.96
N ASN A 221 65.28 14.75 -21.20
CA ASN A 221 63.99 14.66 -21.88
C ASN A 221 63.03 13.72 -21.12
N GLU A 222 63.51 12.56 -20.66
CA GLU A 222 62.75 11.66 -19.77
C GLU A 222 62.23 12.39 -18.52
N THR A 223 63.04 13.23 -17.87
CA THR A 223 62.56 14.04 -16.72
C THR A 223 61.55 15.12 -17.11
N ILE A 224 61.67 15.73 -18.29
CA ILE A 224 60.72 16.74 -18.79
C ILE A 224 59.37 16.09 -19.08
N GLU A 225 59.33 14.98 -19.81
CA GLU A 225 58.11 14.20 -20.08
C GLU A 225 57.40 13.79 -18.77
N LEU A 226 58.18 13.41 -17.75
CA LEU A 226 57.67 13.02 -16.43
C LEU A 226 57.08 14.21 -15.65
N PHE A 227 57.64 15.43 -15.80
CA PHE A 227 57.05 16.65 -15.24
C PHE A 227 55.84 17.16 -16.03
N GLU A 228 55.83 17.05 -17.35
CA GLU A 228 54.68 17.38 -18.21
C GLU A 228 53.49 16.46 -17.91
N ALA A 229 53.73 15.16 -17.75
CA ALA A 229 52.71 14.20 -17.32
C ALA A 229 52.13 14.54 -15.93
N GLN A 230 52.95 15.01 -14.99
CA GLN A 230 52.49 15.50 -13.69
C GLN A 230 51.67 16.80 -13.82
N LEU A 231 52.08 17.72 -14.70
CA LEU A 231 51.36 18.97 -14.96
C LEU A 231 49.96 18.72 -15.54
N VAL A 232 49.85 17.82 -16.52
CA VAL A 232 48.57 17.40 -17.11
C VAL A 232 47.64 16.75 -16.08
N GLN A 233 48.18 15.91 -15.19
CA GLN A 233 47.40 15.34 -14.08
C GLN A 233 46.89 16.43 -13.14
N LEU A 234 47.74 17.38 -12.73
CA LEU A 234 47.36 18.48 -11.84
C LEU A 234 46.31 19.42 -12.46
N LEU A 235 46.39 19.71 -13.76
CA LEU A 235 45.42 20.53 -14.50
C LEU A 235 44.01 19.90 -14.53
N SER A 236 43.88 18.58 -14.39
CA SER A 236 42.58 17.90 -14.35
C SER A 236 41.82 18.09 -13.03
N VAL A 237 42.53 18.31 -11.91
CA VAL A 237 41.95 18.30 -10.56
C VAL A 237 40.99 19.49 -10.30
N PRO A 238 41.29 20.74 -10.68
CA PRO A 238 40.34 21.86 -10.54
C PRO A 238 39.02 21.65 -11.31
N LEU A 239 39.10 20.94 -12.43
CA LEU A 239 37.96 20.64 -13.32
C LEU A 239 37.05 19.54 -12.74
N GLN A 240 37.63 18.59 -11.99
CA GLN A 240 36.89 17.62 -11.19
C GLN A 240 36.25 18.30 -9.98
N LEU A 241 37.01 19.12 -9.24
CA LEU A 241 36.51 19.83 -8.06
C LEU A 241 35.35 20.78 -8.36
N LYS A 242 35.36 21.49 -9.51
CA LYS A 242 34.19 22.29 -9.96
C LYS A 242 32.94 21.42 -10.17
N LYS A 243 33.08 20.29 -10.86
CA LYS A 243 31.97 19.36 -11.10
C LYS A 243 31.46 18.74 -9.80
N GLU A 244 32.31 18.55 -8.79
CA GLU A 244 31.88 18.08 -7.47
C GLU A 244 31.22 19.17 -6.63
N THR A 245 31.68 20.42 -6.66
CA THR A 245 30.98 21.52 -5.98
C THR A 245 29.62 21.81 -6.62
N GLU A 246 29.50 21.77 -7.95
CA GLU A 246 28.22 21.84 -8.69
C GLU A 246 27.25 20.69 -8.32
N ARG A 247 27.77 19.47 -8.11
CA ARG A 247 26.99 18.31 -7.61
C ARG A 247 26.59 18.46 -6.13
N ILE A 248 27.36 19.21 -5.34
CA ILE A 248 27.05 19.47 -3.92
C ILE A 248 26.05 20.61 -3.79
N THR A 249 26.16 21.69 -4.57
CA THR A 249 25.18 22.80 -4.57
C THR A 249 23.82 22.35 -5.08
N SER A 250 23.75 21.63 -6.21
CA SER A 250 22.49 21.09 -6.71
C SER A 250 21.82 20.11 -5.73
N LYS A 251 22.59 19.25 -5.04
CA LYS A 251 22.08 18.41 -3.95
C LYS A 251 21.59 19.23 -2.75
N LYS A 252 22.30 20.29 -2.36
CA LYS A 252 21.91 21.21 -1.29
C LYS A 252 20.60 21.92 -1.62
N GLU A 253 20.44 22.41 -2.85
CA GLU A 253 19.24 23.09 -3.33
C GLU A 253 18.03 22.15 -3.39
N ALA A 254 18.21 20.93 -3.89
CA ALA A 254 17.19 19.89 -3.86
C ALA A 254 16.79 19.49 -2.42
N ALA A 255 17.74 19.46 -1.49
CA ALA A 255 17.47 19.23 -0.08
C ALA A 255 16.74 20.41 0.59
N SER A 256 17.08 21.66 0.27
CA SER A 256 16.36 22.83 0.80
C SER A 256 14.95 22.97 0.23
N LYS A 257 14.72 22.61 -1.03
CA LYS A 257 13.36 22.55 -1.62
C LYS A 257 12.51 21.50 -0.92
N ARG A 258 13.02 20.27 -0.79
CA ARG A 258 12.36 19.21 0.01
C ARG A 258 12.14 19.58 1.47
N LYS A 259 13.04 20.35 2.09
CA LYS A 259 12.80 20.87 3.45
C LYS A 259 11.63 21.85 3.46
N ALA A 260 11.58 22.80 2.52
CA ALA A 260 10.46 23.74 2.42
C ALA A 260 9.12 23.03 2.15
N GLU A 261 9.10 22.07 1.21
CA GLU A 261 7.95 21.21 0.92
C GLU A 261 7.46 20.45 2.17
N LEU A 262 8.38 19.93 3.00
CA LEU A 262 8.05 19.27 4.26
C LEU A 262 7.61 20.25 5.36
N ASP A 263 8.28 21.39 5.51
CA ASP A 263 7.91 22.44 6.48
C ASP A 263 6.50 22.99 6.16
N GLU A 264 6.15 23.11 4.87
CA GLU A 264 4.83 23.50 4.38
C GLU A 264 3.77 22.42 4.70
N GLN A 265 4.04 21.15 4.39
CA GLN A 265 3.18 20.01 4.76
C GLN A 265 2.98 19.88 6.28
N PHE A 266 4.01 20.14 7.09
CA PHE A 266 3.88 20.19 8.55
C PHE A 266 2.98 21.36 8.99
N SER A 267 3.00 22.50 8.28
CA SER A 267 2.10 23.62 8.54
C SER A 267 0.65 23.30 8.18
N GLU A 268 0.40 22.60 7.05
CA GLU A 268 -0.92 22.14 6.63
C GLU A 268 -1.49 21.11 7.62
N MET A 269 -0.71 20.09 7.98
CA MET A 269 -1.09 19.09 8.98
C MET A 269 -1.34 19.73 10.36
N GLY A 270 -0.57 20.75 10.73
CA GLY A 270 -0.80 21.55 11.95
C GLY A 270 -2.09 22.37 11.91
N GLN A 271 -2.52 22.85 10.74
CA GLN A 271 -3.82 23.50 10.57
C GLN A 271 -4.96 22.49 10.59
N LEU A 272 -4.81 21.33 9.93
CA LEU A 272 -5.79 20.24 9.94
C LEU A 272 -6.00 19.69 11.36
N LEU A 273 -4.95 19.53 12.15
CA LEU A 273 -5.04 19.14 13.57
C LEU A 273 -5.86 20.15 14.39
N LYS A 274 -5.57 21.46 14.29
CA LYS A 274 -6.35 22.51 14.97
C LYS A 274 -7.82 22.54 14.53
N ASN A 275 -8.08 22.30 13.25
CA ASN A 275 -9.44 22.19 12.73
C ASN A 275 -10.17 20.97 13.31
N MET A 276 -9.49 19.82 13.45
CA MET A 276 -10.05 18.64 14.12
C MET A 276 -10.25 18.87 15.62
N GLU A 277 -9.31 19.51 16.32
CA GLU A 277 -9.42 19.85 17.75
C GLU A 277 -10.65 20.74 18.02
N THR A 278 -10.86 21.79 17.20
CA THR A 278 -12.05 22.65 17.33
C THR A 278 -13.35 21.97 16.92
N GLN A 279 -13.33 20.97 16.04
CA GLN A 279 -14.49 20.12 15.76
C GLN A 279 -14.80 19.17 16.93
N LEU A 280 -13.79 18.55 17.54
CA LEU A 280 -13.95 17.71 18.73
C LEU A 280 -14.52 18.51 19.90
N GLN A 281 -14.02 19.72 20.16
CA GLN A 281 -14.56 20.60 21.21
C GLN A 281 -16.05 20.93 20.99
N ARG A 282 -16.45 21.24 19.74
CA ARG A 282 -17.87 21.47 19.41
C ARG A 282 -18.74 20.22 19.62
N LEU A 283 -18.26 19.06 19.19
CA LEU A 283 -18.95 17.78 19.40
C LEU A 283 -19.04 17.42 20.90
N GLU A 284 -18.05 17.78 21.71
CA GLU A 284 -18.11 17.61 23.16
C GLU A 284 -19.10 18.56 23.83
N GLU A 285 -19.21 19.82 23.38
CA GLU A 285 -20.26 20.73 23.83
C GLU A 285 -21.66 20.26 23.41
N GLU A 286 -21.83 19.81 22.17
CA GLU A 286 -23.08 19.27 21.63
C GLU A 286 -23.52 18.04 22.44
N ARG A 287 -22.60 17.09 22.66
CA ARG A 287 -22.82 15.92 23.54
C ARG A 287 -23.21 16.33 24.98
N GLN A 288 -22.63 17.41 25.52
CA GLN A 288 -23.01 17.91 26.85
C GLN A 288 -24.43 18.50 26.86
N LYS A 289 -24.82 19.22 25.80
CA LYS A 289 -26.19 19.77 25.63
C LYS A 289 -27.20 18.61 25.49
N GLU A 290 -26.93 17.63 24.64
CA GLU A 290 -27.77 16.43 24.48
C GLU A 290 -27.92 15.63 25.78
N LEU A 291 -26.85 15.49 26.58
CA LEU A 291 -26.92 14.82 27.89
C LEU A 291 -27.79 15.58 28.89
N GLN A 292 -27.71 16.91 28.92
CA GLN A 292 -28.57 17.74 29.77
C GLN A 292 -30.04 17.66 29.33
N GLU A 293 -30.32 17.68 28.03
CA GLU A 293 -31.68 17.48 27.51
C GLU A 293 -32.22 16.08 27.84
N LEU A 294 -31.39 15.04 27.72
CA LEU A 294 -31.76 13.66 28.04
C LEU A 294 -31.98 13.45 29.54
N GLU A 295 -31.22 14.11 30.42
CA GLU A 295 -31.52 14.16 31.86
C GLU A 295 -32.84 14.87 32.15
N ASN A 296 -33.12 16.00 31.49
CA ASN A 296 -34.39 16.71 31.65
C ASN A 296 -35.59 15.87 31.17
N GLN A 297 -35.44 15.17 30.03
CA GLN A 297 -36.45 14.22 29.54
C GLN A 297 -36.65 13.05 30.52
N ARG A 298 -35.59 12.49 31.10
CA ARG A 298 -35.69 11.46 32.16
C ARG A 298 -36.46 11.97 33.38
N ARG A 299 -36.15 13.16 33.89
CA ARG A 299 -36.87 13.77 35.02
C ARG A 299 -38.35 13.99 34.72
N LEU A 300 -38.69 14.35 33.49
CA LEU A 300 -40.09 14.47 33.02
C LEU A 300 -40.79 13.12 32.90
N LEU A 301 -40.11 12.08 32.40
CA LEU A 301 -40.64 10.70 32.35
C LEU A 301 -40.89 10.15 33.75
N GLU A 302 -39.94 10.23 34.68
CA GLU A 302 -40.15 9.80 36.06
C GLU A 302 -41.32 10.56 36.73
N ALA A 303 -41.49 11.85 36.42
CA ALA A 303 -42.61 12.64 36.93
C ALA A 303 -43.96 12.23 36.31
N ALA A 304 -43.97 11.74 35.06
CA ALA A 304 -45.14 11.15 34.43
C ALA A 304 -45.46 9.75 34.99
N GLU A 305 -44.45 8.90 35.18
CA GLU A 305 -44.58 7.57 35.79
C GLU A 305 -45.10 7.65 37.23
N ARG A 306 -44.59 8.58 38.04
CA ARG A 306 -45.09 8.85 39.40
C ARG A 306 -46.58 9.24 39.39
N LYS A 307 -47.01 10.10 38.45
CA LYS A 307 -48.42 10.47 38.26
C LYS A 307 -49.26 9.30 37.76
N GLN A 308 -48.73 8.48 36.87
CA GLN A 308 -49.42 7.29 36.37
C GLN A 308 -49.65 6.27 37.49
N GLY A 309 -48.65 6.04 38.36
CA GLY A 309 -48.80 5.20 39.55
C GLY A 309 -49.85 5.72 40.53
N GLN A 310 -49.88 7.03 40.77
CA GLN A 310 -50.94 7.69 41.56
C GLN A 310 -52.34 7.45 40.95
N LEU A 311 -52.51 7.70 39.65
CA LEU A 311 -53.78 7.48 38.95
C LEU A 311 -54.20 6.00 38.92
N GLN A 312 -53.25 5.06 38.82
CA GLN A 312 -53.51 3.62 38.91
C GLN A 312 -53.97 3.21 40.32
N GLN A 313 -53.38 3.80 41.37
CA GLN A 313 -53.82 3.60 42.75
C GLN A 313 -55.21 4.21 42.99
N GLU A 314 -55.52 5.39 42.43
CA GLU A 314 -56.87 5.95 42.47
C GLU A 314 -57.89 5.08 41.73
N GLN A 315 -57.49 4.47 40.60
CA GLN A 315 -58.31 3.52 39.85
C GLN A 315 -58.55 2.20 40.62
N SER A 316 -57.56 1.64 41.32
CA SER A 316 -57.79 0.46 42.16
C SER A 316 -58.71 0.79 43.34
N MET A 317 -58.44 1.88 44.06
CA MET A 317 -59.26 2.33 45.19
C MET A 317 -60.70 2.73 44.79
N THR A 318 -60.94 3.14 43.54
CA THR A 318 -62.31 3.40 43.03
C THR A 318 -62.98 2.11 42.53
N SER A 319 -62.24 1.19 41.91
CA SER A 319 -62.72 -0.16 41.57
C SER A 319 -63.19 -0.93 42.82
N GLU A 320 -62.40 -0.90 43.90
CA GLU A 320 -62.76 -1.51 45.19
C GLU A 320 -64.03 -0.89 45.80
N LYS A 321 -64.17 0.44 45.74
CA LYS A 321 -65.39 1.14 46.18
C LYS A 321 -66.61 0.75 45.34
N LEU A 322 -66.46 0.61 44.02
CA LEU A 322 -67.53 0.14 43.13
C LEU A 322 -67.90 -1.32 43.41
N ALA A 323 -66.91 -2.19 43.68
CA ALA A 323 -67.15 -3.57 44.10
C ALA A 323 -67.94 -3.62 45.42
N ALA A 324 -67.55 -2.83 46.42
CA ALA A 324 -68.27 -2.73 47.70
C ALA A 324 -69.71 -2.18 47.55
N LEU A 325 -69.92 -1.17 46.69
CA LEU A 325 -71.27 -0.68 46.37
C LEU A 325 -72.09 -1.73 45.60
N SER A 326 -71.45 -2.55 44.75
CA SER A 326 -72.14 -3.63 44.02
C SER A 326 -72.58 -4.78 44.94
N SER A 327 -71.78 -5.14 45.95
CA SER A 327 -72.17 -6.17 46.93
C SER A 327 -73.25 -5.65 47.88
N GLN A 328 -73.19 -4.39 48.30
CA GLN A 328 -74.29 -3.72 49.00
C GLN A 328 -75.58 -3.71 48.16
N ARG A 329 -75.50 -3.40 46.86
CA ARG A 329 -76.67 -3.44 45.97
C ARG A 329 -77.25 -4.85 45.83
N CYS A 330 -76.40 -5.87 45.70
CA CYS A 330 -76.81 -7.28 45.68
C CYS A 330 -77.55 -7.70 46.97
N LEU A 331 -77.02 -7.31 48.15
CA LEU A 331 -77.69 -7.54 49.43
C LEU A 331 -79.06 -6.83 49.50
N LEU A 332 -79.17 -5.60 48.99
CA LEU A 332 -80.44 -4.88 48.92
C LEU A 332 -81.43 -5.53 47.93
N GLU A 333 -80.96 -6.02 46.78
CA GLU A 333 -81.77 -6.77 45.80
C GLU A 333 -82.31 -8.08 46.42
N ILE A 334 -81.49 -8.81 47.17
CA ILE A 334 -81.89 -10.01 47.93
C ILE A 334 -82.94 -9.65 48.99
N ASN A 335 -82.71 -8.60 49.78
CA ASN A 335 -83.66 -8.15 50.82
C ASN A 335 -85.00 -7.67 50.23
N LEU A 336 -84.98 -6.97 49.09
CA LEU A 336 -86.19 -6.57 48.37
C LEU A 336 -86.95 -7.77 47.79
N SER A 337 -86.24 -8.77 47.27
CA SER A 337 -86.82 -10.04 46.81
C SER A 337 -87.48 -10.81 47.96
N HIS A 338 -86.81 -10.88 49.11
CA HIS A 338 -87.36 -11.49 50.33
C HIS A 338 -88.63 -10.77 50.79
N ALA A 339 -88.60 -9.45 50.97
CA ALA A 339 -89.77 -8.66 51.35
C ALA A 339 -90.92 -8.72 50.32
N ALA A 340 -90.61 -8.89 49.02
CA ALA A 340 -91.61 -9.15 47.98
C ALA A 340 -92.27 -10.53 48.14
N SER A 341 -91.49 -11.56 48.48
CA SER A 341 -91.99 -12.91 48.76
C SER A 341 -92.88 -12.96 50.02
N GLU A 342 -92.50 -12.24 51.09
CA GLU A 342 -93.33 -12.08 52.30
C GLU A 342 -94.63 -11.32 51.99
N LYS A 343 -94.54 -10.24 51.22
CA LYS A 343 -95.71 -9.50 50.74
C LYS A 343 -96.65 -10.38 49.90
N GLN A 344 -96.13 -11.36 49.17
CA GLN A 344 -96.93 -12.34 48.44
C GLN A 344 -97.55 -13.39 49.37
N SER A 345 -96.81 -13.97 50.31
CA SER A 345 -97.36 -14.95 51.26
C SER A 345 -98.43 -14.30 52.16
N MET A 346 -98.23 -13.07 52.60
CA MET A 346 -99.23 -12.29 53.35
C MET A 346 -100.47 -11.95 52.51
N ARG A 347 -100.32 -11.65 51.21
CA ARG A 347 -101.45 -11.51 50.28
C ARG A 347 -102.24 -12.81 50.13
N GLU A 348 -101.57 -13.96 50.08
CA GLU A 348 -102.24 -15.26 50.05
C GLU A 348 -102.96 -15.57 51.37
N ILE A 349 -102.35 -15.29 52.51
CA ILE A 349 -102.98 -15.43 53.83
C ILE A 349 -104.24 -14.56 53.91
N LEU A 350 -104.15 -13.29 53.50
CA LEU A 350 -105.32 -12.40 53.42
C LEU A 350 -106.40 -12.94 52.47
N ALA A 351 -106.03 -13.46 51.29
CA ALA A 351 -106.98 -14.08 50.36
C ALA A 351 -107.65 -15.34 50.94
N ARG A 352 -106.92 -16.14 51.74
CA ARG A 352 -107.49 -17.28 52.49
C ARG A 352 -108.48 -16.78 53.57
N ARG A 353 -108.11 -15.77 54.36
CA ARG A 353 -108.99 -15.14 55.37
C ARG A 353 -110.25 -14.51 54.79
N VAL A 354 -110.16 -13.84 53.63
CA VAL A 354 -111.36 -13.31 52.92
C VAL A 354 -112.28 -14.45 52.49
N ARG A 355 -111.75 -15.53 51.92
CA ARG A 355 -112.54 -16.72 51.55
C ARG A 355 -113.19 -17.41 52.76
N GLU A 356 -112.52 -17.43 53.92
CA GLU A 356 -113.08 -17.89 55.19
C GLU A 356 -114.23 -16.99 55.68
N LYS A 357 -114.01 -15.68 55.74
CA LYS A 357 -115.03 -14.68 56.11
C LYS A 357 -116.25 -14.74 55.17
N ASP A 358 -116.04 -14.93 53.87
CA ASP A 358 -117.15 -15.08 52.90
C ASP A 358 -117.85 -16.45 53.00
N ARG A 359 -117.20 -17.50 53.50
CA ARG A 359 -117.90 -18.76 53.89
C ARG A 359 -118.76 -18.51 55.12
N GLN A 360 -118.22 -17.87 56.15
CA GLN A 360 -118.92 -17.52 57.39
C GLN A 360 -120.15 -16.62 57.14
N LEU A 361 -120.04 -15.60 56.27
CA LEU A 361 -121.17 -14.78 55.84
C LEU A 361 -122.25 -15.58 55.10
N ARG A 362 -121.89 -16.62 54.35
CA ARG A 362 -122.85 -17.50 53.66
C ARG A 362 -123.55 -18.47 54.61
N SER A 363 -122.89 -18.96 55.67
CA SER A 363 -123.57 -19.68 56.76
C SER A 363 -124.46 -18.76 57.59
N LEU A 364 -123.99 -17.55 57.90
CA LEU A 364 -124.77 -16.57 58.67
C LEU A 364 -126.05 -16.18 57.90
N LYS A 365 -125.97 -15.88 56.60
CA LYS A 365 -127.16 -15.62 55.76
C LYS A 365 -128.13 -16.81 55.64
N ARG A 366 -127.65 -18.05 55.78
CA ARG A 366 -128.52 -19.25 55.84
C ARG A 366 -129.25 -19.32 57.18
N LEU A 367 -128.57 -19.02 58.28
CA LEU A 367 -129.16 -18.96 59.62
C LEU A 367 -130.18 -17.80 59.72
N GLU A 368 -129.86 -16.62 59.19
CA GLU A 368 -130.81 -15.50 59.07
C GLU A 368 -132.09 -15.90 58.31
N LEU A 369 -131.96 -16.64 57.21
CA LEU A 369 -133.12 -17.11 56.44
C LEU A 369 -133.93 -18.17 57.21
N GLN A 370 -133.27 -19.07 57.95
CA GLN A 370 -133.93 -20.05 58.81
C GLN A 370 -134.68 -19.39 59.98
N VAL A 371 -134.12 -18.33 60.57
CA VAL A 371 -134.79 -17.53 61.59
C VAL A 371 -136.02 -16.82 61.02
N LYS A 372 -135.94 -16.26 59.80
CA LYS A 372 -137.10 -15.64 59.13
C LYS A 372 -138.23 -16.63 58.85
N LEU A 373 -137.91 -17.81 58.33
CA LEU A 373 -138.88 -18.88 58.11
C LEU A 373 -139.50 -19.36 59.44
N ALA A 374 -138.74 -19.33 60.55
CA ALA A 374 -139.27 -19.65 61.88
C ALA A 374 -140.19 -18.54 62.43
N SER A 375 -139.90 -17.26 62.19
CA SER A 375 -140.82 -16.16 62.57
C SER A 375 -142.08 -16.11 61.71
N GLU A 376 -141.97 -16.38 60.40
CA GLU A 376 -143.13 -16.49 59.49
C GLU A 376 -144.04 -17.66 59.89
N ALA A 377 -143.46 -18.78 60.37
CA ALA A 377 -144.21 -19.89 60.94
C ALA A 377 -144.86 -19.53 62.30
N LEU A 378 -144.21 -18.73 63.13
CA LEU A 378 -144.77 -18.22 64.39
C LEU A 378 -146.01 -17.36 64.12
N GLU A 379 -145.88 -16.32 63.27
CA GLU A 379 -146.99 -15.45 62.84
C GLU A 379 -148.17 -16.26 62.26
N TYR A 380 -147.87 -17.27 61.45
CA TYR A 380 -148.90 -18.19 60.94
C TYR A 380 -149.63 -18.92 62.07
N THR A 381 -148.92 -19.48 63.06
CA THR A 381 -149.58 -20.15 64.20
C THR A 381 -150.36 -19.19 65.10
N GLU A 382 -149.89 -17.96 65.31
CA GLU A 382 -150.63 -16.92 66.03
C GLU A 382 -151.93 -16.55 65.29
N SER A 383 -151.90 -16.48 63.94
CA SER A 383 -153.09 -16.22 63.12
C SER A 383 -154.15 -17.34 63.20
N GLN A 384 -153.74 -18.58 63.42
CA GLN A 384 -154.68 -19.69 63.65
C GLN A 384 -155.28 -19.64 65.07
N CYS A 385 -154.49 -19.21 66.07
CA CYS A 385 -154.96 -18.99 67.44
C CYS A 385 -155.91 -17.79 67.61
N SER A 386 -155.94 -16.84 66.67
CA SER A 386 -156.98 -15.80 66.63
C SER A 386 -158.28 -16.31 66.00
N ARG A 387 -158.19 -17.10 64.92
CA ARG A 387 -159.34 -17.76 64.26
C ARG A 387 -160.14 -18.65 65.21
N THR A 388 -159.47 -19.51 65.98
CA THR A 388 -160.14 -20.43 66.92
C THR A 388 -160.82 -19.72 68.10
N LYS A 389 -160.44 -18.47 68.42
CA LYS A 389 -161.18 -17.64 69.38
C LYS A 389 -162.49 -17.14 68.77
N THR A 390 -162.47 -16.63 67.53
CA THR A 390 -163.67 -16.06 66.88
C THR A 390 -164.78 -17.06 66.52
N GLN A 391 -164.50 -18.37 66.54
CA GLN A 391 -165.48 -19.42 66.26
C GLN A 391 -166.34 -19.83 67.47
N ARG A 392 -166.18 -19.17 68.62
CA ARG A 392 -166.83 -19.55 69.90
C ARG A 392 -168.20 -18.89 70.14
N ASP A 393 -168.50 -17.76 69.51
CA ASP A 393 -169.40 -16.75 70.11
C ASP A 393 -170.67 -16.37 69.28
N ALA A 394 -171.28 -17.24 68.44
CA ALA A 394 -172.45 -16.85 67.61
C ALA A 394 -173.47 -17.94 67.16
N VAL A 395 -174.66 -18.02 67.79
CA VAL A 395 -175.92 -18.76 67.39
C VAL A 395 -177.14 -18.14 68.16
N PRO A 396 -178.31 -17.71 67.57
CA PRO A 396 -179.60 -18.48 67.53
C PRO A 396 -180.65 -18.09 66.41
N LYS A 397 -182.00 -18.25 66.62
CA LYS A 397 -183.14 -18.26 65.63
C LYS A 397 -184.45 -17.52 66.12
N SER A 398 -185.45 -17.19 65.24
CA SER A 398 -186.96 -17.01 65.46
C SER A 398 -187.65 -16.10 64.35
N ASP A 399 -188.99 -15.90 64.10
CA ASP A 399 -190.23 -16.73 63.84
C ASP A 399 -191.37 -15.86 63.14
N GLU A 400 -192.70 -16.22 63.15
CA GLU A 400 -193.82 -15.73 62.26
C GLU A 400 -195.07 -15.01 62.89
N ILE A 401 -195.92 -14.26 62.13
CA ILE A 401 -197.35 -13.87 62.44
C ILE A 401 -198.22 -13.51 61.19
N LEU A 402 -199.47 -14.01 61.02
CA LEU A 402 -200.65 -13.25 60.47
C LEU A 402 -202.07 -13.89 60.64
N GLU A 403 -202.98 -13.30 61.43
CA GLU A 403 -204.44 -13.65 61.42
C GLU A 403 -205.31 -12.40 61.70
N ARG A 404 -205.58 -11.56 60.67
CA ARG A 404 -206.46 -10.37 60.78
C ARG A 404 -206.81 -9.64 59.46
N ARG A 405 -207.77 -10.12 58.66
CA ARG A 405 -208.62 -9.22 57.82
C ARG A 405 -209.98 -9.72 57.30
N LYS A 406 -210.60 -10.70 57.96
CA LYS A 406 -212.05 -11.00 57.78
C LYS A 406 -212.88 -9.74 58.12
N LYS A 407 -213.76 -9.26 57.22
CA LYS A 407 -215.04 -8.56 57.58
C LYS A 407 -215.99 -8.09 56.44
N LEU A 408 -215.57 -7.91 55.19
CA LEU A 408 -216.36 -7.17 54.16
C LEU A 408 -216.98 -8.02 53.01
N GLU A 409 -217.64 -9.14 53.31
CA GLU A 409 -218.42 -9.91 52.31
C GLU A 409 -219.78 -10.43 52.83
N ARG A 410 -220.29 -9.90 53.97
CA ARG A 410 -221.51 -10.44 54.62
C ARG A 410 -222.83 -9.72 54.28
N GLU A 411 -222.81 -8.67 53.48
CA GLU A 411 -223.99 -7.80 53.25
C GLU A 411 -224.72 -8.07 51.92
N VAL A 412 -224.47 -9.23 51.28
CA VAL A 412 -225.10 -9.64 50.01
C VAL A 412 -226.19 -10.71 50.21
N GLU A 413 -226.53 -11.07 51.45
CA GLU A 413 -227.41 -12.22 51.77
C GLU A 413 -228.87 -12.14 51.27
N ILE A 414 -229.42 -10.93 51.08
CA ILE A 414 -230.86 -10.73 51.32
C ILE A 414 -231.75 -10.91 50.06
N LEU A 415 -231.23 -10.75 48.83
CA LEU A 415 -232.08 -10.58 47.64
C LEU A 415 -232.28 -11.81 46.72
N LYS A 416 -231.74 -13.00 47.02
CA LYS A 416 -231.93 -14.22 46.18
C LYS A 416 -232.72 -15.35 46.84
N ARG A 417 -233.44 -15.10 47.93
CA ARG A 417 -234.42 -16.04 48.51
C ARG A 417 -235.85 -15.90 47.92
N ASN A 418 -236.07 -14.97 46.99
CA ASN A 418 -237.42 -14.56 46.52
C ASN A 418 -238.01 -15.30 45.32
N ILE A 419 -237.37 -16.36 44.79
CA ILE A 419 -238.00 -17.25 43.79
C ILE A 419 -237.96 -18.68 44.32
N MET A 420 -238.77 -18.93 45.34
CA MET A 420 -239.08 -20.27 45.87
C MET A 420 -240.51 -20.69 45.45
N HIS A 421 -240.96 -20.20 44.29
CA HIS A 421 -242.30 -20.45 43.78
C HIS A 421 -242.35 -20.37 42.25
N GLN A 422 -242.09 -21.51 41.59
CA GLN A 422 -242.97 -22.15 40.58
C GLN A 422 -242.19 -23.10 39.66
N GLN A 423 -242.38 -24.39 39.88
CA GLN A 423 -242.55 -25.34 38.77
C GLN A 423 -243.83 -26.16 39.00
N SER A 424 -244.94 -25.53 38.63
CA SER A 424 -246.14 -26.21 38.17
C SER A 424 -246.77 -25.35 37.07
N MET A 425 -247.26 -26.00 36.00
CA MET A 425 -247.91 -25.41 34.82
C MET A 425 -247.03 -24.65 33.80
N THR A 426 -246.42 -25.43 32.90
CA THR A 426 -246.55 -25.34 31.41
C THR A 426 -246.67 -23.99 30.71
N GLU A 427 -245.75 -23.72 29.75
CA GLU A 427 -246.01 -23.44 28.29
C GLU A 427 -244.84 -22.70 27.59
N ALA A 428 -243.92 -22.08 28.31
CA ALA A 428 -242.94 -21.14 27.74
C ALA A 428 -241.63 -21.73 27.16
N GLU A 429 -241.40 -23.04 27.24
CA GLU A 429 -240.05 -23.63 27.09
C GLU A 429 -239.49 -23.71 25.65
N ALA A 430 -240.30 -23.43 24.62
CA ALA A 430 -239.92 -23.64 23.22
C ALA A 430 -238.95 -22.58 22.63
N LEU A 431 -239.05 -21.30 23.05
CA LEU A 431 -238.43 -20.17 22.32
C LEU A 431 -236.98 -19.84 22.71
N VAL A 432 -236.42 -20.47 23.74
CA VAL A 432 -235.08 -20.12 24.26
C VAL A 432 -233.95 -20.91 23.59
N VAL A 433 -234.25 -22.06 22.97
CA VAL A 433 -233.25 -23.02 22.46
C VAL A 433 -232.51 -22.49 21.22
N GLU A 434 -233.21 -21.82 20.30
CA GLU A 434 -232.61 -21.38 19.02
C GLU A 434 -231.50 -20.33 19.21
N GLN A 435 -231.64 -19.42 20.18
CA GLN A 435 -230.68 -18.34 20.45
C GLN A 435 -229.35 -18.80 21.11
N ALA A 436 -229.19 -20.09 21.38
CA ALA A 436 -227.97 -20.67 21.92
C ALA A 436 -226.95 -21.02 20.81
N LEU A 437 -227.43 -21.54 19.67
CA LEU A 437 -226.59 -22.16 18.63
C LEU A 437 -225.69 -21.17 17.88
N GLU A 438 -226.14 -19.94 17.66
CA GLU A 438 -225.35 -18.92 16.94
C GLU A 438 -224.06 -18.53 17.70
N LYS A 439 -224.10 -18.55 19.04
CA LYS A 439 -223.00 -18.09 19.90
C LYS A 439 -221.83 -19.07 19.92
N GLU A 440 -222.10 -20.36 19.75
CA GLU A 440 -221.06 -21.40 19.70
C GLU A 440 -220.20 -21.29 18.43
N GLN A 441 -220.82 -21.00 17.28
CA GLN A 441 -220.12 -20.89 16.00
C GLN A 441 -219.10 -19.75 15.97
N ALA A 442 -219.34 -18.65 16.70
CA ALA A 442 -218.40 -17.54 16.81
C ALA A 442 -217.09 -17.94 17.51
N LEU A 443 -217.17 -18.68 18.62
CA LEU A 443 -216.02 -19.10 19.42
C LEU A 443 -215.06 -20.03 18.65
N ILE A 444 -215.60 -20.86 17.75
CA ILE A 444 -214.81 -21.76 16.90
C ILE A 444 -213.87 -20.95 15.97
N GLN A 445 -214.33 -19.81 15.43
CA GLN A 445 -213.51 -18.99 14.53
C GLN A 445 -212.30 -18.37 15.25
N GLU A 446 -212.47 -17.96 16.51
CA GLU A 446 -211.38 -17.40 17.32
C GLU A 446 -210.31 -18.45 17.65
N ALA A 447 -210.72 -19.67 17.99
CA ALA A 447 -209.81 -20.79 18.23
C ALA A 447 -208.90 -21.10 17.02
N HIS A 448 -209.41 -20.94 15.79
CA HIS A 448 -208.62 -21.09 14.57
C HIS A 448 -207.56 -19.97 14.40
N ARG A 449 -207.89 -18.71 14.72
CA ARG A 449 -206.92 -17.59 14.69
C ARG A 449 -205.77 -17.82 15.67
N CYS A 450 -206.06 -18.27 16.88
CA CYS A 450 -205.05 -18.57 17.90
C CYS A 450 -204.08 -19.67 17.44
N ARG A 451 -204.54 -20.73 16.75
CA ARG A 451 -203.67 -21.79 16.21
C ARG A 451 -202.67 -21.27 15.16
N GLN A 452 -203.08 -20.33 14.30
CA GLN A 452 -202.19 -19.73 13.28
C GLN A 452 -201.07 -18.92 13.93
N ASN A 453 -201.38 -18.12 14.96
CA ASN A 453 -200.40 -17.33 15.71
C ASN A 453 -199.34 -18.22 16.38
N VAL A 454 -199.75 -19.34 16.99
CA VAL A 454 -198.82 -20.31 17.61
C VAL A 454 -197.88 -20.95 16.57
N HIS A 455 -198.38 -21.25 15.37
CA HIS A 455 -197.54 -21.77 14.28
C HIS A 455 -196.48 -20.74 13.84
N HIS A 456 -196.86 -19.47 13.66
CA HIS A 456 -195.93 -18.41 13.26
C HIS A 456 -194.81 -18.20 14.29
N LEU A 457 -195.14 -18.19 15.59
CA LEU A 457 -194.15 -18.10 16.68
C LEU A 457 -193.18 -19.31 16.70
N ARG A 458 -193.64 -20.51 16.33
CA ARG A 458 -192.80 -21.70 16.20
C ARG A 458 -191.80 -21.58 15.04
N CYS A 459 -192.21 -21.01 13.91
CA CYS A 459 -191.30 -20.74 12.78
C CYS A 459 -190.22 -19.71 13.16
N LEU A 460 -190.61 -18.61 13.83
CA LEU A 460 -189.66 -17.58 14.28
C LEU A 460 -188.63 -18.12 15.29
N THR A 461 -189.07 -18.97 16.23
CA THR A 461 -188.16 -19.57 17.22
C THR A 461 -187.18 -20.56 16.59
N GLN A 462 -187.59 -21.32 15.56
CA GLN A 462 -186.69 -22.17 14.78
C GLN A 462 -185.62 -21.35 14.05
N ILE A 463 -186.00 -20.31 13.30
CA ILE A 463 -185.05 -19.42 12.59
C ILE A 463 -184.02 -18.81 13.56
N LYS A 464 -184.47 -18.39 14.76
CA LYS A 464 -183.57 -17.89 15.80
C LYS A 464 -182.75 -18.97 16.52
N ALA A 465 -183.06 -20.26 16.38
CA ALA A 465 -182.16 -21.34 16.79
C ALA A 465 -181.04 -21.52 15.74
N ASP A 466 -181.41 -21.55 14.46
CA ASP A 466 -180.48 -21.77 13.35
C ASP A 466 -179.48 -20.61 13.19
N GLU A 467 -179.91 -19.35 13.33
CA GLU A 467 -179.03 -18.16 13.38
C GLU A 467 -177.96 -18.27 14.49
N ARG A 468 -178.34 -18.75 15.68
CA ARG A 468 -177.41 -18.94 16.81
C ARG A 468 -176.41 -20.05 16.49
N GLN A 469 -176.87 -21.14 15.87
CA GLN A 469 -175.99 -22.26 15.53
C GLN A 469 -175.00 -21.90 14.41
N GLN A 470 -175.42 -21.11 13.41
CA GLN A 470 -174.53 -20.56 12.38
C GLN A 470 -173.45 -19.67 13.00
N LYS A 471 -173.83 -18.66 13.80
CA LYS A 471 -172.88 -17.74 14.45
C LYS A 471 -171.92 -18.45 15.41
N SER A 472 -172.38 -19.51 16.09
CA SER A 472 -171.51 -20.39 16.91
C SER A 472 -170.46 -21.12 16.06
N ARG A 473 -170.86 -21.71 14.92
CA ARG A 473 -169.92 -22.36 13.97
C ARG A 473 -168.91 -21.36 13.39
N GLU A 474 -169.32 -20.12 13.13
CA GLU A 474 -168.43 -19.05 12.67
C GLU A 474 -167.45 -18.59 13.75
N LEU A 475 -167.90 -18.42 15.00
CA LEU A 475 -167.04 -18.12 16.15
C LEU A 475 -165.95 -19.18 16.33
N ILE A 476 -166.32 -20.47 16.27
CA ILE A 476 -165.37 -21.59 16.37
C ILE A 476 -164.36 -21.57 15.21
N ARG A 477 -164.81 -21.33 13.97
CA ARG A 477 -163.91 -21.17 12.79
C ARG A 477 -162.95 -19.99 12.96
N ALA A 478 -163.42 -18.86 13.49
CA ALA A 478 -162.59 -17.69 13.76
C ALA A 478 -161.56 -17.95 14.87
N GLN A 479 -161.97 -18.58 15.98
CA GLN A 479 -161.07 -19.00 17.06
C GLN A 479 -160.00 -19.99 16.58
N GLN A 480 -160.36 -20.97 15.74
CA GLN A 480 -159.41 -21.90 15.13
C GLN A 480 -158.40 -21.19 14.24
N ARG A 481 -158.83 -20.24 13.40
CA ARG A 481 -157.94 -19.39 12.58
C ARG A 481 -156.99 -18.56 13.45
N PHE A 482 -157.52 -17.87 14.47
CA PHE A 482 -156.73 -17.09 15.41
C PHE A 482 -155.68 -17.94 16.13
N ASN A 483 -156.04 -19.14 16.60
CA ASN A 483 -155.11 -20.03 17.28
C ASN A 483 -153.99 -20.55 16.35
N ARG A 484 -154.29 -20.84 15.07
CA ARG A 484 -153.25 -21.17 14.07
C ARG A 484 -152.30 -20.01 13.83
N ILE A 485 -152.83 -18.81 13.58
CA ILE A 485 -152.01 -17.58 13.40
C ILE A 485 -151.15 -17.32 14.64
N LYS A 486 -151.69 -17.53 15.86
CA LYS A 486 -150.96 -17.39 17.13
C LYS A 486 -149.86 -18.46 17.31
N GLN A 487 -150.01 -19.65 16.74
CA GLN A 487 -148.96 -20.68 16.68
C GLN A 487 -147.88 -20.33 15.64
N GLU A 488 -148.27 -19.92 14.43
CA GLU A 488 -147.34 -19.46 13.38
C GLU A 488 -146.52 -18.25 13.83
N LEU A 489 -147.13 -17.28 14.51
CA LEU A 489 -146.45 -16.07 14.99
C LEU A 489 -145.47 -16.41 16.13
N ARG A 490 -145.76 -17.42 16.97
CA ARG A 490 -144.79 -18.00 17.91
C ARG A 490 -143.62 -18.67 17.19
N GLY A 491 -143.89 -19.49 16.17
CA GLY A 491 -142.86 -20.14 15.35
C GLY A 491 -141.93 -19.12 14.67
N LYS A 492 -142.51 -18.11 14.01
CA LYS A 492 -141.76 -17.00 13.40
C LYS A 492 -140.96 -16.19 14.45
N SER A 493 -141.49 -16.00 15.66
CA SER A 493 -140.75 -15.35 16.76
C SER A 493 -139.53 -16.16 17.21
N LEU A 494 -139.60 -17.50 17.21
CA LEU A 494 -138.46 -18.36 17.53
C LEU A 494 -137.39 -18.27 16.43
N VAL A 495 -137.76 -18.38 15.16
CA VAL A 495 -136.82 -18.24 14.03
C VAL A 495 -136.16 -16.85 14.01
N ILE A 496 -136.90 -15.78 14.32
CA ILE A 496 -136.34 -14.42 14.46
C ILE A 496 -135.37 -14.33 15.65
N TRP A 497 -135.63 -15.06 16.74
CA TRP A 497 -134.71 -15.12 17.89
C TRP A 497 -133.44 -15.93 17.55
N GLU A 498 -133.57 -17.04 16.84
CA GLU A 498 -132.45 -17.86 16.36
C GLU A 498 -131.54 -17.05 15.42
N HIS A 499 -132.08 -16.43 14.36
CA HIS A 499 -131.29 -15.59 13.45
C HIS A 499 -130.68 -14.36 14.14
N ARG A 500 -131.35 -13.77 15.14
CA ARG A 500 -130.74 -12.70 15.97
C ARG A 500 -129.55 -13.21 16.78
N ARG A 501 -129.66 -14.41 17.35
CA ARG A 501 -128.56 -15.06 18.07
C ARG A 501 -127.41 -15.41 17.12
N GLU A 502 -127.69 -16.00 15.96
CA GLU A 502 -126.68 -16.29 14.93
C GLU A 502 -125.96 -15.01 14.48
N THR A 503 -126.71 -13.92 14.28
CA THR A 503 -126.14 -12.60 13.95
C THR A 503 -125.23 -12.09 15.07
N GLN A 504 -125.62 -12.24 16.33
CA GLN A 504 -124.80 -11.87 17.49
C GLN A 504 -123.54 -12.76 17.61
N ASP A 505 -123.66 -14.06 17.41
CA ASP A 505 -122.52 -15.00 17.43
C ASP A 505 -121.54 -14.73 16.27
N VAL A 506 -122.04 -14.38 15.07
CA VAL A 506 -121.21 -13.93 13.94
C VAL A 506 -120.57 -12.58 14.20
N GLN A 507 -121.31 -11.60 14.75
CA GLN A 507 -120.76 -10.28 15.09
C GLN A 507 -119.71 -10.36 16.20
N ALA A 508 -119.90 -11.26 17.19
CA ALA A 508 -118.91 -11.56 18.20
C ALA A 508 -117.64 -12.17 17.59
N ARG A 509 -117.77 -13.17 16.70
CA ARG A 509 -116.65 -13.76 15.95
C ARG A 509 -115.91 -12.71 15.11
N LEU A 510 -116.61 -11.87 14.36
CA LEU A 510 -116.01 -10.78 13.58
C LEU A 510 -115.27 -9.78 14.48
N SER A 511 -115.82 -9.44 15.65
CA SER A 511 -115.13 -8.58 16.62
C SER A 511 -113.86 -9.22 17.22
N ALA A 512 -113.83 -10.55 17.33
CA ALA A 512 -112.65 -11.30 17.76
C ALA A 512 -111.60 -11.37 16.63
N PHE A 513 -112.01 -11.63 15.39
CA PHE A 513 -111.12 -11.60 14.22
C PHE A 513 -110.53 -10.21 13.96
N ALA A 514 -111.29 -9.13 14.16
CA ALA A 514 -110.77 -7.77 14.08
C ALA A 514 -109.65 -7.52 15.11
N LYS A 515 -109.88 -7.91 16.38
CA LYS A 515 -108.86 -7.82 17.44
C LYS A 515 -107.62 -8.66 17.14
N LEU A 516 -107.79 -9.89 16.62
CA LEU A 516 -106.69 -10.75 16.20
C LEU A 516 -105.92 -10.13 15.03
N PHE A 517 -106.60 -9.53 14.05
CA PHE A 517 -105.96 -8.82 12.94
C PHE A 517 -105.18 -7.60 13.43
N ASP A 518 -105.70 -6.82 14.38
CA ASP A 518 -104.96 -5.70 14.98
C ASP A 518 -103.74 -6.17 15.77
N VAL A 519 -103.82 -7.30 16.49
CA VAL A 519 -102.64 -7.92 17.14
C VAL A 519 -101.60 -8.33 16.09
N VAL A 520 -101.99 -9.09 15.06
CA VAL A 520 -101.07 -9.54 13.99
C VAL A 520 -100.49 -8.36 13.19
N LYS A 521 -101.26 -7.28 13.01
CA LYS A 521 -100.81 -6.03 12.39
C LYS A 521 -99.79 -5.29 13.27
N ASN A 522 -100.02 -5.24 14.58
CA ASN A 522 -99.07 -4.66 15.53
C ASN A 522 -97.79 -5.50 15.66
N GLU A 523 -97.90 -6.83 15.62
CA GLU A 523 -96.76 -7.74 15.55
C GLU A 523 -95.98 -7.59 14.25
N ARG A 524 -96.66 -7.54 13.09
CA ARG A 524 -96.03 -7.22 11.80
C ARG A 524 -95.29 -5.88 11.85
N ASN A 525 -95.92 -4.83 12.38
CA ASN A 525 -95.30 -3.50 12.49
C ASN A 525 -94.08 -3.54 13.42
N ARG A 526 -94.16 -4.29 14.54
CA ARG A 526 -93.03 -4.52 15.46
C ARG A 526 -91.90 -5.28 14.76
N CYS A 527 -92.20 -6.33 13.99
CA CYS A 527 -91.21 -7.06 13.21
C CYS A 527 -90.56 -6.18 12.13
N VAL A 528 -91.34 -5.38 11.39
CA VAL A 528 -90.79 -4.42 10.42
C VAL A 528 -89.88 -3.39 11.09
N HIS A 529 -90.28 -2.84 12.25
CA HIS A 529 -89.43 -1.91 12.99
C HIS A 529 -88.16 -2.59 13.53
N LEU A 530 -88.25 -3.82 14.05
CA LEU A 530 -87.08 -4.60 14.46
C LEU A 530 -86.14 -4.91 13.29
N ILE A 531 -86.68 -5.22 12.10
CA ILE A 531 -85.89 -5.40 10.87
C ILE A 531 -85.21 -4.09 10.47
N GLN A 532 -85.92 -2.96 10.47
CA GLN A 532 -85.32 -1.64 10.18
C GLN A 532 -84.21 -1.27 11.16
N MET A 533 -84.42 -1.49 12.47
CA MET A 533 -83.40 -1.27 13.49
C MET A 533 -82.21 -2.22 13.33
N ALA A 534 -82.45 -3.49 12.97
CA ALA A 534 -81.39 -4.45 12.67
C ALA A 534 -80.59 -4.07 11.41
N SER A 535 -81.25 -3.60 10.35
CA SER A 535 -80.59 -3.10 9.14
C SER A 535 -79.73 -1.86 9.42
N GLN A 536 -80.28 -0.85 10.12
CA GLN A 536 -79.51 0.34 10.50
C GLN A 536 -78.34 0.03 11.43
N ASN A 537 -78.49 -0.97 12.32
CA ASN A 537 -77.39 -1.42 13.17
C ASN A 537 -76.35 -2.23 12.37
N LEU A 538 -76.77 -3.03 11.38
CA LEU A 538 -75.88 -3.74 10.47
C LEU A 538 -75.06 -2.75 9.62
N GLU A 539 -75.68 -1.71 9.08
CA GLU A 539 -75.02 -0.63 8.32
C GLU A 539 -73.96 0.06 9.19
N LYS A 540 -74.32 0.52 10.39
CA LYS A 540 -73.36 1.12 11.36
C LYS A 540 -72.23 0.17 11.73
N MET A 541 -72.50 -1.13 11.89
CA MET A 541 -71.46 -2.12 12.19
C MET A 541 -70.56 -2.41 10.98
N GLN A 542 -71.07 -2.33 9.75
CA GLN A 542 -70.24 -2.39 8.53
C GLN A 542 -69.38 -1.15 8.36
N GLU A 543 -69.89 0.04 8.68
CA GLU A 543 -69.11 1.28 8.70
C GLU A 543 -68.01 1.23 9.77
N ASN A 544 -68.33 0.74 10.98
CA ASN A 544 -67.35 0.50 12.03
C ASN A 544 -66.30 -0.55 11.63
N SER A 545 -66.68 -1.63 10.94
CA SER A 545 -65.75 -2.62 10.39
C SER A 545 -64.78 -1.98 9.40
N ARG A 546 -65.30 -1.26 8.40
CA ARG A 546 -64.49 -0.51 7.41
C ARG A 546 -63.58 0.53 8.07
N TYR A 547 -64.02 1.18 9.13
CA TYR A 547 -63.20 2.11 9.90
C TYR A 547 -62.05 1.37 10.62
N GLN A 548 -62.33 0.25 11.28
CA GLN A 548 -61.32 -0.59 11.95
C GLN A 548 -60.35 -1.24 10.95
N GLU A 549 -60.83 -1.71 9.80
CA GLU A 549 -60.01 -2.21 8.69
C GLU A 549 -59.05 -1.13 8.17
N ASN A 550 -59.52 0.11 8.00
CA ASN A 550 -58.68 1.24 7.62
C ASN A 550 -57.68 1.61 8.72
N GLN A 551 -58.07 1.63 10.00
CA GLN A 551 -57.14 1.83 11.12
C GLN A 551 -56.07 0.73 11.16
N MET A 552 -56.44 -0.54 11.04
CA MET A 552 -55.52 -1.68 10.99
C MET A 552 -54.57 -1.58 9.79
N ARG A 553 -55.07 -1.17 8.62
CA ARG A 553 -54.23 -0.93 7.43
C ARG A 553 -53.24 0.22 7.63
N ILE A 554 -53.65 1.31 8.27
CA ILE A 554 -52.76 2.43 8.63
C ILE A 554 -51.70 1.94 9.63
N MET A 555 -52.11 1.25 10.70
CA MET A 555 -51.21 0.70 11.73
C MET A 555 -50.19 -0.29 11.15
N HIS A 556 -50.62 -1.20 10.28
CA HIS A 556 -49.73 -2.10 9.54
C HIS A 556 -48.76 -1.35 8.61
N THR A 557 -49.23 -0.27 7.96
CA THR A 557 -48.36 0.56 7.10
C THR A 557 -47.33 1.33 7.93
N THR A 558 -47.70 1.84 9.12
CA THR A 558 -46.73 2.44 10.05
C THR A 558 -45.77 1.41 10.62
N ALA A 559 -46.24 0.23 11.03
CA ALA A 559 -45.41 -0.84 11.57
C ALA A 559 -44.35 -1.30 10.55
N THR A 560 -44.75 -1.63 9.33
CA THR A 560 -43.82 -2.02 8.25
C THR A 560 -42.87 -0.89 7.83
N ASN A 561 -43.20 0.37 8.08
CA ASN A 561 -42.27 1.49 7.89
C ASN A 561 -41.28 1.62 9.05
N TYR A 562 -41.70 1.40 10.30
CA TYR A 562 -40.78 1.30 11.44
C TYR A 562 -39.85 0.09 11.33
N GLU A 563 -40.32 -1.06 10.85
CA GLU A 563 -39.50 -2.25 10.56
C GLU A 563 -38.40 -1.92 9.52
N LYS A 564 -38.74 -1.24 8.42
CA LYS A 564 -37.76 -0.80 7.41
C LYS A 564 -36.73 0.18 7.99
N LEU A 565 -37.15 1.08 8.88
CA LEU A 565 -36.24 2.00 9.57
C LEU A 565 -35.32 1.26 10.56
N LEU A 566 -35.87 0.32 11.33
CA LEU A 566 -35.13 -0.55 12.24
C LEU A 566 -34.12 -1.41 11.49
N GLN A 567 -34.51 -2.04 10.38
CA GLN A 567 -33.64 -2.85 9.53
C GLN A 567 -32.50 -2.00 8.94
N LYS A 568 -32.79 -0.78 8.46
CA LYS A 568 -31.76 0.18 8.02
C LYS A 568 -30.80 0.55 9.16
N SER A 569 -31.31 0.76 10.37
CA SER A 569 -30.50 1.04 11.56
C SER A 569 -29.62 -0.15 11.95
N GLN A 570 -30.16 -1.37 11.96
CA GLN A 570 -29.41 -2.60 12.23
C GLN A 570 -28.32 -2.86 11.19
N LEU A 571 -28.58 -2.60 9.90
CA LEU A 571 -27.58 -2.71 8.84
C LEU A 571 -26.46 -1.68 9.00
N LYS A 572 -26.79 -0.40 9.30
CA LYS A 572 -25.80 0.62 9.67
C LYS A 572 -24.95 0.18 10.86
N HIS A 573 -25.59 -0.29 11.95
CA HIS A 573 -24.88 -0.73 13.15
C HIS A 573 -23.96 -1.91 12.88
N ARG A 574 -24.41 -2.94 12.13
CA ARG A 574 -23.56 -4.06 11.70
C ARG A 574 -22.35 -3.58 10.89
N HIS A 575 -22.56 -2.65 9.95
CA HIS A 575 -21.47 -2.06 9.16
C HIS A 575 -20.47 -1.29 10.04
N SER A 576 -20.96 -0.47 10.99
CA SER A 576 -20.12 0.21 11.98
C SER A 576 -19.38 -0.75 12.91
N CYS A 577 -19.94 -1.93 13.24
CA CYS A 577 -19.19 -2.99 13.91
C CYS A 577 -18.08 -3.53 13.01
N THR A 578 -18.35 -3.92 11.76
CA THR A 578 -17.30 -4.43 10.85
C THR A 578 -16.16 -3.44 10.63
N ILE A 579 -16.44 -2.14 10.55
CA ILE A 579 -15.40 -1.09 10.47
C ILE A 579 -14.63 -0.96 11.79
N ARG A 580 -15.33 -0.95 12.94
CA ARG A 580 -14.68 -0.88 14.26
C ARG A 580 -13.73 -2.05 14.47
N ASP A 581 -14.15 -3.25 14.09
CA ASP A 581 -13.42 -4.47 14.35
C ASP A 581 -12.26 -4.63 13.34
N SER A 582 -12.39 -4.22 12.07
CA SER A 582 -11.23 -4.11 11.16
C SER A 582 -10.21 -3.05 11.62
N LEU A 583 -10.67 -1.89 12.12
CA LEU A 583 -9.79 -0.88 12.72
C LEU A 583 -9.09 -1.39 13.98
N ARG A 584 -9.74 -2.25 14.78
CA ARG A 584 -9.11 -2.92 15.94
C ARG A 584 -8.05 -3.93 15.50
N ASP A 585 -8.29 -4.69 14.45
CA ASP A 585 -7.29 -5.58 13.87
C ASP A 585 -6.08 -4.78 13.37
N ASP A 586 -6.29 -3.65 12.68
CA ASP A 586 -5.21 -2.79 12.20
C ASP A 586 -4.44 -2.11 13.35
N ILE A 587 -5.13 -1.60 14.38
CA ILE A 587 -4.50 -1.11 15.62
C ILE A 587 -3.68 -2.23 16.28
N SER A 588 -4.16 -3.47 16.29
CA SER A 588 -3.46 -4.62 16.86
C SER A 588 -2.21 -5.00 16.07
N LYS A 589 -2.28 -5.00 14.72
CA LYS A 589 -1.12 -5.18 13.84
C LYS A 589 -0.06 -4.11 14.07
N VAL A 590 -0.47 -2.84 14.17
CA VAL A 590 0.42 -1.72 14.46
C VAL A 590 1.05 -1.86 15.84
N ALA A 591 0.28 -2.23 16.86
CA ALA A 591 0.79 -2.47 18.22
C ALA A 591 1.84 -3.60 18.24
N CYS A 592 1.59 -4.74 17.60
CA CYS A 592 2.56 -5.83 17.48
C CYS A 592 3.81 -5.42 16.69
N SER A 593 3.69 -4.57 15.67
CA SER A 593 4.85 -4.02 14.97
C SER A 593 5.67 -3.08 15.86
N LEU A 594 5.01 -2.33 16.74
CA LEU A 594 5.64 -1.39 17.67
C LEU A 594 6.36 -2.14 18.80
N THR A 595 5.77 -3.21 19.34
CA THR A 595 6.46 -4.06 20.34
C THR A 595 7.69 -4.71 19.73
N ALA A 596 7.59 -5.32 18.54
CA ALA A 596 8.74 -5.92 17.85
C ALA A 596 9.85 -4.90 17.52
N MET A 597 9.50 -3.65 17.18
CA MET A 597 10.47 -2.56 16.98
C MET A 597 11.01 -1.98 18.29
N SER A 598 10.35 -2.20 19.43
CA SER A 598 10.88 -1.88 20.76
C SER A 598 11.83 -2.98 21.26
N GLU A 599 11.49 -4.25 21.05
CA GLU A 599 12.34 -5.41 21.37
C GLU A 599 13.69 -5.30 20.63
N ARG A 600 13.65 -5.08 19.30
CA ARG A 600 14.84 -4.79 18.48
C ARG A 600 15.66 -3.59 18.98
N ARG A 601 15.02 -2.59 19.59
CA ARG A 601 15.71 -1.42 20.16
C ARG A 601 16.42 -1.78 21.46
N GLU A 602 15.83 -2.61 22.31
CA GLU A 602 16.49 -3.11 23.51
C GLU A 602 17.62 -4.10 23.16
N GLU A 603 17.44 -4.98 22.17
CA GLU A 603 18.52 -5.82 21.60
C GLU A 603 19.70 -4.96 21.12
N GLN A 604 19.42 -3.90 20.35
CA GLN A 604 20.45 -2.96 19.89
C GLN A 604 21.12 -2.21 21.04
N LYS A 605 20.39 -1.76 22.07
CA LYS A 605 20.99 -1.17 23.28
C LYS A 605 21.90 -2.14 24.01
N LEU A 606 21.48 -3.41 24.16
CA LEU A 606 22.30 -4.45 24.80
C LEU A 606 23.58 -4.71 24.00
N SER A 607 23.49 -4.77 22.66
CA SER A 607 24.65 -4.88 21.79
C SER A 607 25.55 -3.64 21.82
N ILE A 608 25.00 -2.44 21.96
CA ILE A 608 25.79 -1.21 22.17
C ILE A 608 26.49 -1.26 23.53
N GLY A 609 25.78 -1.69 24.58
CA GLY A 609 26.35 -1.83 25.93
C GLY A 609 27.52 -2.81 26.00
N SER A 610 27.41 -3.98 25.35
CA SER A 610 28.51 -4.94 25.28
C SER A 610 29.67 -4.44 24.42
N LEU A 611 29.39 -3.75 23.30
CA LEU A 611 30.44 -3.10 22.49
C LEU A 611 31.17 -2.00 23.30
N THR A 612 30.47 -1.16 24.04
CA THR A 612 31.08 -0.17 24.95
C THR A 612 31.99 -0.85 25.97
N GLN A 613 31.53 -1.92 26.62
CA GLN A 613 32.38 -2.69 27.55
C GLN A 613 33.64 -3.26 26.88
N THR A 614 33.56 -3.72 25.62
CA THR A 614 34.78 -4.15 24.90
C THR A 614 35.71 -2.97 24.55
N ILE A 615 35.16 -1.79 24.27
CA ILE A 615 35.94 -0.56 24.07
C ILE A 615 36.64 -0.17 25.38
N ASP A 616 35.93 -0.15 26.51
CA ASP A 616 36.49 0.15 27.84
C ASP A 616 37.67 -0.78 28.19
N LEU A 617 37.53 -2.08 27.92
CA LEU A 617 38.58 -3.08 28.13
C LEU A 617 39.79 -2.87 27.18
N HIS A 618 39.54 -2.48 25.93
CA HIS A 618 40.61 -2.15 24.98
C HIS A 618 41.30 -0.82 25.34
N GLU A 619 40.59 0.19 25.82
CA GLU A 619 41.18 1.44 26.31
C GLU A 619 42.02 1.23 27.57
N GLN A 620 41.55 0.43 28.52
CA GLN A 620 42.35 0.00 29.69
C GLN A 620 43.62 -0.74 29.25
N SER A 621 43.51 -1.63 28.26
CA SER A 621 44.65 -2.36 27.68
C SER A 621 45.66 -1.43 27.00
N LEU A 622 45.18 -0.41 26.27
CA LEU A 622 46.00 0.62 25.63
C LEU A 622 46.69 1.51 26.66
N LEU A 623 46.00 1.92 27.72
CA LEU A 623 46.56 2.70 28.84
C LEU A 623 47.64 1.91 29.59
N HIS A 624 47.45 0.60 29.79
CA HIS A 624 48.47 -0.28 30.34
C HIS A 624 49.71 -0.37 29.43
N LEU A 625 49.50 -0.56 28.12
CA LEU A 625 50.59 -0.62 27.14
C LEU A 625 51.35 0.71 27.03
N GLN A 626 50.67 1.86 27.11
CA GLN A 626 51.29 3.18 27.16
C GLN A 626 52.16 3.35 28.41
N LYS A 627 51.65 3.02 29.60
CA LYS A 627 52.42 3.05 30.86
C LYS A 627 53.67 2.17 30.78
N SER A 628 53.54 0.95 30.30
CA SER A 628 54.68 0.03 30.10
C SER A 628 55.70 0.57 29.10
N HIS A 629 55.25 1.18 28.01
CA HIS A 629 56.13 1.80 27.02
C HIS A 629 56.86 3.05 27.57
N ASP A 630 56.20 3.87 28.39
CA ASP A 630 56.81 5.03 29.04
C ASP A 630 57.79 4.63 30.15
N GLN A 631 57.50 3.58 30.92
CA GLN A 631 58.47 2.94 31.82
C GLN A 631 59.70 2.45 31.04
N ALA A 632 59.53 1.76 29.92
CA ALA A 632 60.64 1.33 29.07
C ALA A 632 61.46 2.51 28.50
N LYS A 633 60.83 3.66 28.22
CA LYS A 633 61.55 4.90 27.86
C LYS A 633 62.33 5.48 29.05
N GLN A 634 61.76 5.46 30.27
CA GLN A 634 62.42 5.92 31.49
C GLN A 634 63.66 5.06 31.78
N SER A 635 63.51 3.74 31.85
CA SER A 635 64.66 2.83 32.04
C SER A 635 65.71 2.93 30.93
N ARG A 636 65.31 3.20 29.67
CA ARG A 636 66.28 3.49 28.59
C ARG A 636 67.01 4.81 28.80
N ARG A 637 66.34 5.87 29.28
CA ARG A 637 66.96 7.17 29.59
C ARG A 637 67.94 7.03 30.76
N GLU A 638 67.52 6.38 31.85
CA GLU A 638 68.36 6.07 33.01
C GLU A 638 69.62 5.28 32.60
N ARG A 639 69.45 4.23 31.78
CA ARG A 639 70.58 3.46 31.24
C ARG A 639 71.48 4.30 30.33
N GLY A 640 70.92 5.23 29.56
CA GLY A 640 71.67 6.17 28.72
C GLY A 640 72.48 7.18 29.53
N ILE A 641 71.91 7.71 30.62
CA ILE A 641 72.61 8.59 31.57
C ILE A 641 73.77 7.82 32.22
N GLN A 642 73.52 6.60 32.71
CA GLN A 642 74.56 5.73 33.28
C GLN A 642 75.68 5.43 32.27
N LEU A 643 75.37 5.23 30.98
CA LEU A 643 76.40 5.04 29.96
C LEU A 643 77.23 6.31 29.74
N LEU A 644 76.61 7.50 29.68
CA LEU A 644 77.32 8.78 29.58
C LEU A 644 78.21 9.05 30.81
N GLU A 645 77.76 8.69 32.01
CA GLU A 645 78.56 8.75 33.24
C GLU A 645 79.79 7.83 33.14
N ARG A 646 79.63 6.58 32.68
CA ARG A 646 80.76 5.64 32.47
C ARG A 646 81.69 6.07 31.35
N GLU A 647 81.17 6.66 30.28
CA GLU A 647 82.00 7.26 29.23
C GLU A 647 82.80 8.44 29.78
N GLN A 648 82.23 9.30 30.63
CA GLN A 648 82.96 10.38 31.30
C GLN A 648 84.02 9.86 32.28
N GLU A 649 83.74 8.80 33.03
CA GLU A 649 84.74 8.09 33.85
C GLU A 649 85.91 7.60 32.98
N ILE A 650 85.62 6.93 31.85
CA ILE A 650 86.64 6.41 30.93
C ILE A 650 87.49 7.54 30.33
N HIS A 651 86.88 8.63 29.84
CA HIS A 651 87.65 9.78 29.33
C HIS A 651 88.48 10.46 30.42
N SER A 652 88.02 10.47 31.68
CA SER A 652 88.78 10.96 32.83
C SER A 652 89.98 10.05 33.16
N LEU A 653 89.80 8.73 33.07
CA LEU A 653 90.88 7.74 33.24
C LEU A 653 91.90 7.79 32.10
N GLN A 654 91.47 7.93 30.85
CA GLN A 654 92.36 8.10 29.69
C GLN A 654 93.23 9.35 29.81
N LYS A 655 92.66 10.49 30.25
CA LYS A 655 93.42 11.72 30.51
C LYS A 655 94.42 11.56 31.66
N LYS A 656 94.09 10.76 32.69
CA LYS A 656 95.04 10.42 33.76
C LYS A 656 96.17 9.53 33.25
N LEU A 657 95.86 8.55 32.40
CA LEU A 657 96.84 7.66 31.78
C LEU A 657 97.82 8.47 30.92
N SER A 658 97.32 9.31 30.00
CA SER A 658 98.21 10.12 29.14
C SER A 658 99.11 11.07 29.94
N LEU A 659 98.61 11.65 31.05
CA LEU A 659 99.42 12.46 31.96
C LEU A 659 100.44 11.64 32.77
N GLN A 660 100.19 10.35 33.00
CA GLN A 660 101.16 9.42 33.58
C GLN A 660 102.20 8.98 32.54
N ASP A 661 101.78 8.70 31.31
CA ASP A 661 102.66 8.34 30.20
C ASP A 661 103.64 9.48 29.87
N SER A 662 103.18 10.74 29.84
CA SER A 662 104.08 11.90 29.69
C SER A 662 105.11 11.98 30.81
N ARG A 663 104.72 11.78 32.07
CA ARG A 663 105.64 11.77 33.23
C ARG A 663 106.61 10.59 33.22
N LEU A 664 106.17 9.45 32.69
CA LEU A 664 107.04 8.29 32.47
C LEU A 664 108.03 8.55 31.34
N GLN A 665 107.65 9.28 30.29
CA GLN A 665 108.58 9.73 29.25
C GLN A 665 109.59 10.75 29.80
N GLU A 666 109.15 11.76 30.55
CA GLU A 666 110.01 12.72 31.26
C GLU A 666 111.04 11.97 32.15
N GLY A 667 110.57 11.11 33.06
CA GLY A 667 111.44 10.33 33.95
C GLY A 667 112.34 9.33 33.21
N ASN A 668 111.91 8.75 32.08
CA ASN A 668 112.77 7.90 31.25
C ASN A 668 113.88 8.70 30.56
N MET A 669 113.62 9.96 30.14
CA MET A 669 114.66 10.83 29.60
C MET A 669 115.69 11.23 30.68
N GLU A 670 115.22 11.54 31.89
CA GLU A 670 116.10 11.79 33.05
C GLU A 670 116.97 10.55 33.34
N VAL A 671 116.38 9.35 33.43
CA VAL A 671 117.13 8.10 33.62
C VAL A 671 118.13 7.85 32.50
N GLN A 672 117.77 8.08 31.22
CA GLN A 672 118.69 7.93 30.10
C GLN A 672 119.89 8.89 30.20
N SER A 673 119.66 10.16 30.56
CA SER A 673 120.74 11.12 30.78
C SER A 673 121.67 10.72 31.93
N MET A 674 121.12 10.23 33.05
CA MET A 674 121.91 9.69 34.16
C MET A 674 122.69 8.41 33.77
N GLU A 675 122.11 7.55 32.92
CA GLU A 675 122.84 6.41 32.34
C GLU A 675 123.95 6.85 31.38
N GLU A 676 123.80 7.96 30.65
CA GLU A 676 124.86 8.53 29.82
C GLU A 676 125.99 9.12 30.68
N GLU A 677 125.67 9.88 31.73
CA GLU A 677 126.66 10.34 32.71
C GLU A 677 127.43 9.16 33.34
N ILE A 678 126.71 8.11 33.77
CA ILE A 678 127.32 6.88 34.30
C ILE A 678 128.21 6.20 33.24
N ARG A 679 127.82 6.20 31.96
CA ARG A 679 128.65 5.68 30.85
C ARG A 679 129.90 6.54 30.64
N PHE A 680 129.80 7.87 30.66
CA PHE A 680 130.95 8.79 30.57
C PHE A 680 131.90 8.62 31.76
N LEU A 681 131.40 8.63 32.99
CA LEU A 681 132.18 8.40 34.21
C LEU A 681 132.89 7.04 34.18
N ASN A 682 132.21 5.98 33.71
CA ASN A 682 132.85 4.68 33.50
C ASN A 682 133.98 4.72 32.45
N VAL A 683 133.84 5.50 31.37
CA VAL A 683 134.92 5.71 30.39
C VAL A 683 136.09 6.47 31.03
N HIS A 684 135.84 7.48 31.85
CA HIS A 684 136.89 8.16 32.62
C HIS A 684 137.61 7.21 33.60
N VAL A 685 136.88 6.46 34.43
CA VAL A 685 137.45 5.45 35.33
C VAL A 685 138.24 4.38 34.57
N ARG A 686 137.84 4.02 33.34
CA ARG A 686 138.62 3.12 32.46
C ARG A 686 139.88 3.77 31.90
N LYS A 687 139.89 5.08 31.60
CA LYS A 687 141.09 5.85 31.22
C LYS A 687 142.08 5.93 32.39
N GLU A 688 141.63 6.33 33.58
CA GLU A 688 142.46 6.40 34.78
C GLU A 688 143.07 5.04 35.14
N LYS A 689 142.27 3.96 35.13
CA LYS A 689 142.77 2.59 35.35
C LYS A 689 143.77 2.12 34.28
N ARG A 690 143.78 2.71 33.07
CA ARG A 690 144.82 2.47 32.05
C ARG A 690 146.10 3.27 32.33
N GLN A 691 145.97 4.55 32.71
CA GLN A 691 147.12 5.39 33.10
C GLN A 691 147.85 4.80 34.31
N ILE A 692 147.11 4.41 35.36
CA ILE A 692 147.66 3.72 36.53
C ILE A 692 148.42 2.45 36.10
N LYS A 693 147.85 1.62 35.22
CA LYS A 693 148.54 0.41 34.71
C LYS A 693 149.81 0.71 33.90
N LEU A 694 149.91 1.86 33.23
CA LEU A 694 151.13 2.29 32.55
C LEU A 694 152.20 2.73 33.56
N LEU A 695 151.83 3.53 34.56
CA LEU A 695 152.73 3.95 35.66
C LEU A 695 153.27 2.75 36.45
N TRP A 696 152.43 1.73 36.72
CA TRP A 696 152.87 0.49 37.37
C TRP A 696 153.83 -0.35 36.54
N LYS A 697 153.79 -0.28 35.19
CA LYS A 697 154.80 -0.90 34.33
C LYS A 697 156.13 -0.16 34.41
N GLN A 698 156.10 1.17 34.29
CA GLN A 698 157.29 2.02 34.43
C GLN A 698 157.98 1.84 35.80
N LEU A 699 157.21 1.55 36.86
CA LEU A 699 157.75 1.19 38.18
C LEU A 699 158.46 -0.17 38.21
N LEU A 700 158.01 -1.16 37.42
CA LEU A 700 158.70 -2.45 37.27
C LEU A 700 159.98 -2.29 36.44
N ASP A 701 159.94 -1.49 35.37
CA ASP A 701 161.12 -1.16 34.56
C ASP A 701 162.19 -0.46 35.41
N LYS A 702 161.80 0.43 36.34
CA LYS A 702 162.72 1.04 37.32
C LYS A 702 163.44 0.00 38.20
N LYS A 703 162.77 -1.06 38.63
CA LYS A 703 163.39 -2.11 39.46
C LYS A 703 164.44 -2.92 38.69
N SER A 704 164.18 -3.26 37.43
CA SER A 704 165.18 -3.95 36.61
C SER A 704 166.41 -3.06 36.34
N LEU A 705 166.21 -1.74 36.25
CA LEU A 705 167.31 -0.76 36.19
C LEU A 705 168.06 -0.64 37.52
N GLU A 706 167.40 -0.72 38.67
CA GLU A 706 168.06 -0.77 39.99
C GLU A 706 168.91 -2.04 40.16
N GLU A 707 168.41 -3.20 39.73
CA GLU A 707 169.17 -4.46 39.70
C GLU A 707 170.39 -4.35 38.76
N GLN A 708 170.22 -3.77 37.57
CA GLN A 708 171.31 -3.46 36.64
C GLN A 708 172.35 -2.50 37.26
N ILE A 709 171.92 -1.48 38.01
CA ILE A 709 172.84 -0.58 38.72
C ILE A 709 173.63 -1.35 39.79
N THR A 710 173.01 -2.23 40.57
CA THR A 710 173.76 -2.99 41.60
C THR A 710 174.75 -4.01 40.99
N THR A 711 174.44 -4.59 39.83
CA THR A 711 175.39 -5.47 39.11
C THR A 711 176.53 -4.67 38.48
N LEU A 712 176.22 -3.53 37.85
CA LEU A 712 177.22 -2.58 37.35
C LEU A 712 178.09 -1.98 38.47
N GLN A 713 177.57 -1.83 39.70
CA GLN A 713 178.36 -1.37 40.85
C GLN A 713 179.35 -2.43 41.36
N LYS A 714 179.00 -3.72 41.34
CA LYS A 714 179.95 -4.80 41.63
C LYS A 714 181.01 -4.89 40.54
N GLN A 715 180.58 -4.87 39.28
CA GLN A 715 181.48 -4.82 38.13
C GLN A 715 182.38 -3.59 38.17
N LEU A 716 181.91 -2.41 38.61
CA LEU A 716 182.74 -1.21 38.79
C LEU A 716 183.78 -1.30 39.90
N LEU A 717 183.68 -2.27 40.83
CA LEU A 717 184.74 -2.57 41.79
C LEU A 717 185.76 -3.52 41.14
N GLU A 718 185.30 -4.64 40.57
CA GLU A 718 186.13 -5.59 39.81
C GLU A 718 186.88 -4.93 38.64
N TYR A 719 186.25 -3.94 37.99
CA TYR A 719 186.86 -3.09 36.97
C TYR A 719 187.70 -1.97 37.56
N ARG A 720 187.49 -1.48 38.79
CA ARG A 720 188.40 -0.48 39.38
C ARG A 720 189.76 -1.07 39.67
N ASP A 721 189.80 -2.29 40.20
CA ASP A 721 191.03 -3.03 40.42
C ASP A 721 191.74 -3.30 39.08
N ARG A 722 190.97 -3.68 38.04
CA ARG A 722 191.45 -3.80 36.64
C ARG A 722 191.88 -2.48 36.01
N VAL A 723 191.28 -1.36 36.39
CA VAL A 723 191.52 -0.04 35.82
C VAL A 723 192.77 0.58 36.44
N GLN A 724 193.15 0.25 37.68
CA GLN A 724 194.51 0.55 38.15
C GLN A 724 195.60 -0.20 37.35
N GLU A 725 195.33 -1.44 36.92
CA GLU A 725 196.23 -2.20 36.03
C GLU A 725 196.22 -1.73 34.56
N LEU A 726 195.26 -0.88 34.16
CA LEU A 726 195.05 -0.46 32.76
C LEU A 726 195.12 1.07 32.53
N GLU A 727 195.03 1.90 33.57
CA GLU A 727 195.32 3.34 33.50
C GLU A 727 196.81 3.62 33.20
N GLU A 728 197.70 2.66 33.48
CA GLU A 728 199.08 2.66 32.99
C GLU A 728 199.20 2.38 31.46
N ALA A 729 198.12 1.97 30.79
CA ALA A 729 198.15 1.34 29.47
C ALA A 729 197.08 1.86 28.48
N VAL A 730 197.23 3.12 28.03
CA VAL A 730 196.49 3.77 26.92
C VAL A 730 195.03 4.13 27.28
N VAL A 731 194.59 5.39 27.36
CA VAL A 731 195.07 6.67 26.80
C VAL A 731 195.12 6.71 25.26
N ASP A 732 194.01 6.37 24.59
CA ASP A 732 193.39 7.20 23.52
C ASP A 732 192.06 6.62 22.95
N PRO A 733 191.21 7.41 22.23
CA PRO A 733 189.77 7.11 22.06
C PRO A 733 189.20 7.15 20.61
N ALA A 734 187.98 6.61 20.37
CA ALA A 734 187.09 6.99 19.25
C ALA A 734 185.61 6.45 19.32
N GLN A 735 184.65 7.25 18.79
CA GLN A 735 183.31 6.89 18.24
C GLN A 735 182.18 6.28 19.14
N GLU A 736 180.93 6.11 18.66
CA GLU A 736 179.87 7.10 18.33
C GLU A 736 178.49 6.42 18.04
N ASN A 737 177.41 7.20 17.80
CA ASN A 737 176.01 6.82 17.38
C ASN A 737 175.05 6.28 18.50
N ARG A 738 173.86 6.83 18.85
CA ARG A 738 173.09 8.08 18.51
C ARG A 738 171.77 8.05 17.66
N ILE A 739 170.90 7.02 17.82
CA ILE A 739 169.38 7.10 17.87
C ILE A 739 168.54 7.31 16.56
N ARG A 740 167.24 6.86 16.50
CA ARG A 740 166.22 7.02 15.40
C ARG A 740 164.72 6.88 15.85
N SER A 741 163.69 7.22 15.03
CA SER A 741 162.21 7.19 15.34
C SER A 741 161.23 6.95 14.13
N LEU A 742 159.89 6.77 14.33
CA LEU A 742 158.80 6.43 13.32
C LEU A 742 157.35 7.03 13.59
N VAL A 743 156.30 6.73 12.77
CA VAL A 743 155.16 7.63 12.32
C VAL A 743 153.70 7.03 12.25
N GLY A 744 152.60 7.85 12.20
CA GLY A 744 151.18 7.53 11.81
C GLY A 744 150.17 8.74 11.73
N GLU A 745 148.97 8.63 11.08
CA GLU A 745 147.99 9.75 10.80
C GLU A 745 146.46 9.38 10.76
N ASP A 746 145.54 10.38 10.72
CA ASP A 746 144.05 10.32 10.92
C ASP A 746 143.17 11.03 9.82
N PRO A 747 141.83 10.79 9.72
CA PRO A 747 140.95 11.32 8.66
C PRO A 747 140.21 12.66 8.95
N THR A 748 139.79 13.37 7.88
CA THR A 748 139.32 14.78 7.90
C THR A 748 137.80 15.04 7.79
N PRO A 749 137.29 16.19 8.31
CA PRO A 749 135.86 16.39 8.62
C PRO A 749 134.92 16.58 7.42
N ALA A 750 135.40 16.99 6.24
CA ALA A 750 134.55 17.26 5.07
C ALA A 750 133.76 16.03 4.55
N LYS A 751 134.10 14.82 5.00
CA LYS A 751 133.36 13.58 4.72
C LYS A 751 132.16 13.34 5.65
N LEU A 752 132.09 14.03 6.80
CA LEU A 752 130.97 13.96 7.73
C LEU A 752 129.84 14.91 7.33
N SER A 753 130.15 16.17 6.99
CA SER A 753 129.16 17.19 6.58
C SER A 753 128.26 16.70 5.44
N LYS A 754 128.86 16.13 4.38
CA LYS A 754 128.17 15.57 3.21
C LYS A 754 127.28 14.34 3.46
N LYS A 755 127.21 13.87 4.72
CA LYS A 755 126.30 12.81 5.17
C LYS A 755 125.24 13.31 6.15
N ILE A 756 125.39 14.54 6.68
CA ILE A 756 124.37 15.23 7.48
C ILE A 756 123.36 15.89 6.53
N GLU A 757 123.84 16.65 5.55
CA GLU A 757 123.02 17.32 4.50
C GLU A 757 121.99 16.35 3.88
N LYS A 758 122.42 15.13 3.55
CA LYS A 758 121.58 14.08 2.93
C LYS A 758 120.52 13.45 3.85
N LEU A 759 120.62 13.66 5.16
CA LEU A 759 119.61 13.22 6.12
C LEU A 759 118.62 14.35 6.40
N GLU A 760 119.06 15.61 6.31
CA GLU A 760 118.23 16.80 6.40
C GLU A 760 117.30 16.92 5.17
N GLU A 761 117.81 16.69 3.96
CA GLU A 761 117.01 16.59 2.73
C GLU A 761 115.88 15.54 2.85
N HIS A 762 116.20 14.34 3.33
CA HIS A 762 115.22 13.25 3.50
C HIS A 762 114.20 13.50 4.62
N LEU A 763 114.54 14.28 5.64
CA LEU A 763 113.57 14.70 6.68
C LEU A 763 112.56 15.69 6.10
N ALA A 764 113.02 16.71 5.36
CA ALA A 764 112.15 17.69 4.71
C ALA A 764 111.17 17.04 3.71
N GLU A 765 111.61 16.02 2.96
CA GLU A 765 110.73 15.22 2.09
C GLU A 765 109.61 14.52 2.87
N GLN A 766 109.90 13.96 4.06
CA GLN A 766 108.89 13.26 4.87
C GLN A 766 107.93 14.23 5.56
N GLU A 767 108.40 15.39 6.03
CA GLU A 767 107.55 16.43 6.63
C GLU A 767 106.54 16.99 5.60
N SER A 768 106.98 17.25 4.36
CA SER A 768 106.09 17.66 3.26
C SER A 768 105.02 16.60 2.98
N GLN A 769 105.39 15.32 2.93
CA GLN A 769 104.46 14.20 2.76
C GLN A 769 103.53 13.95 3.96
N LEU A 770 103.79 14.55 5.12
CA LEU A 770 102.94 14.48 6.30
C LEU A 770 101.87 15.58 6.23
N LEU A 771 102.29 16.82 5.95
CA LEU A 771 101.42 17.96 5.69
C LEU A 771 100.40 17.70 4.58
N GLU A 772 100.79 17.08 3.47
CA GLU A 772 99.85 16.68 2.42
C GLU A 772 98.77 15.70 2.92
N LYS A 773 99.15 14.75 3.77
CA LYS A 773 98.22 13.74 4.34
C LYS A 773 97.28 14.35 5.37
N GLU A 774 97.75 15.30 6.18
CA GLU A 774 96.91 16.05 7.12
C GLU A 774 95.89 16.92 6.38
N LEU A 775 96.30 17.61 5.31
CA LEU A 775 95.42 18.45 4.50
C LEU A 775 94.37 17.61 3.74
N LEU A 776 94.75 16.42 3.26
CA LEU A 776 93.81 15.41 2.74
C LEU A 776 92.86 14.90 3.83
N TYR A 777 93.34 14.64 5.05
CA TYR A 777 92.51 14.20 6.18
C TYR A 777 91.48 15.26 6.60
N GLU A 778 91.85 16.55 6.61
CA GLU A 778 90.90 17.65 6.81
C GLU A 778 89.83 17.70 5.71
N GLN A 779 90.20 17.49 4.44
CA GLN A 779 89.21 17.46 3.35
C GLN A 779 88.26 16.26 3.49
N VAL A 780 88.79 15.07 3.80
CA VAL A 780 87.98 13.86 4.00
C VAL A 780 87.05 13.99 5.20
N THR A 781 87.51 14.50 6.35
CA THR A 781 86.67 14.74 7.52
C THR A 781 85.57 15.75 7.23
N ARG A 782 85.88 16.92 6.64
CA ARG A 782 84.88 17.92 6.22
C ARG A 782 83.86 17.38 5.22
N LEU A 783 84.25 16.45 4.34
CA LEU A 783 83.33 15.77 3.42
C LEU A 783 82.45 14.75 4.16
N CYS A 784 83.02 13.94 5.05
CA CYS A 784 82.29 12.98 5.89
C CYS A 784 81.26 13.69 6.78
N GLU A 785 81.62 14.78 7.45
CA GLU A 785 80.70 15.61 8.25
C GLU A 785 79.56 16.18 7.41
N ARG A 786 79.86 16.71 6.21
CA ARG A 786 78.83 17.19 5.27
C ARG A 786 77.90 16.08 4.79
N ILE A 787 78.40 14.87 4.60
CA ILE A 787 77.59 13.69 4.24
C ILE A 787 76.74 13.23 5.44
N GLN A 788 77.30 13.20 6.65
CA GLN A 788 76.57 12.87 7.87
C GLN A 788 75.45 13.89 8.13
N ALA A 789 75.73 15.19 8.13
CA ALA A 789 74.73 16.24 8.32
C ALA A 789 73.61 16.19 7.27
N LYS A 790 73.95 15.92 5.99
CA LYS A 790 72.94 15.67 4.94
C LYS A 790 72.11 14.43 5.23
N ALA A 791 72.73 13.34 5.68
CA ALA A 791 72.03 12.12 6.05
C ALA A 791 71.12 12.34 7.27
N GLU A 792 71.52 13.12 8.27
CA GLU A 792 70.74 13.40 9.48
C GLU A 792 69.51 14.29 9.20
N ASN A 793 69.69 15.33 8.40
CA ASN A 793 68.57 16.12 7.87
C ASN A 793 67.63 15.23 7.03
N GLY A 794 68.19 14.30 6.26
CA GLY A 794 67.44 13.25 5.55
C GLY A 794 66.66 12.30 6.49
N LYS A 795 67.23 11.85 7.62
CA LYS A 795 66.59 10.92 8.58
C LYS A 795 65.22 11.44 9.02
N GLN A 796 65.08 12.74 9.29
CA GLN A 796 63.80 13.33 9.67
C GLN A 796 62.77 13.31 8.52
N GLY A 797 63.18 13.71 7.32
CA GLY A 797 62.33 13.66 6.12
C GLY A 797 61.86 12.24 5.80
N THR A 798 62.79 11.28 5.78
CA THR A 798 62.50 9.85 5.54
C THR A 798 61.60 9.25 6.63
N LEU A 799 61.76 9.65 7.90
CA LEU A 799 60.89 9.19 8.98
C LEU A 799 59.48 9.80 8.92
N VAL A 800 59.34 11.06 8.48
CA VAL A 800 58.03 11.66 8.18
C VAL A 800 57.39 10.99 6.96
N LEU A 801 58.17 10.69 5.92
CA LEU A 801 57.71 9.96 4.73
C LEU A 801 57.24 8.54 5.09
N ALA A 802 58.02 7.78 5.86
CA ALA A 802 57.64 6.45 6.34
C ALA A 802 56.37 6.50 7.21
N LYS A 803 56.20 7.51 8.07
CA LYS A 803 54.94 7.73 8.80
C LYS A 803 53.76 8.06 7.88
N LYS A 804 53.96 8.86 6.82
CA LYS A 804 52.93 9.12 5.80
C LYS A 804 52.57 7.86 5.01
N VAL A 805 53.56 7.11 4.53
CA VAL A 805 53.38 5.83 3.81
C VAL A 805 52.65 4.82 4.69
N ASN A 806 53.02 4.66 5.96
CA ASN A 806 52.32 3.74 6.88
C ASN A 806 50.88 4.19 7.17
N LYS A 807 50.60 5.50 7.25
CA LYS A 807 49.22 6.02 7.35
C LYS A 807 48.41 5.74 6.08
N VAL A 808 48.99 5.97 4.90
CA VAL A 808 48.36 5.67 3.61
C VAL A 808 48.12 4.17 3.45
N GLN A 809 49.09 3.32 3.82
CA GLN A 809 48.91 1.85 3.81
C GLN A 809 47.85 1.40 4.83
N GLY A 810 47.73 2.08 5.98
CA GLY A 810 46.63 1.90 6.93
C GLY A 810 45.27 2.23 6.28
N HIS A 811 45.14 3.42 5.69
CA HIS A 811 43.93 3.81 4.97
C HIS A 811 43.60 2.86 3.81
N ILE A 812 44.60 2.35 3.07
CA ILE A 812 44.40 1.32 2.03
C ILE A 812 43.90 0.01 2.63
N LYS A 813 44.42 -0.42 3.79
CA LYS A 813 43.94 -1.62 4.49
C LYS A 813 42.51 -1.44 5.01
N ASP A 814 42.16 -0.25 5.48
CA ASP A 814 40.81 0.02 6.00
C ASP A 814 39.77 0.27 4.89
N THR A 815 40.16 0.86 3.75
CA THR A 815 39.28 0.93 2.58
C THR A 815 39.14 -0.42 1.89
N THR A 816 40.20 -1.24 1.79
CA THR A 816 40.07 -2.62 1.27
C THR A 816 39.24 -3.51 2.18
N ARG A 817 39.33 -3.36 3.52
CA ARG A 817 38.38 -4.00 4.46
C ARG A 817 36.93 -3.56 4.23
N LYS A 818 36.67 -2.26 4.13
CA LYS A 818 35.31 -1.74 3.84
C LYS A 818 34.80 -2.21 2.47
N MET A 819 35.67 -2.28 1.47
CA MET A 819 35.35 -2.81 0.16
C MET A 819 35.04 -4.32 0.22
N MET A 820 35.79 -5.11 0.99
CA MET A 820 35.48 -6.54 1.21
C MET A 820 34.17 -6.73 1.98
N ALA A 821 33.86 -5.89 2.97
CA ALA A 821 32.56 -5.90 3.64
C ALA A 821 31.43 -5.62 2.63
N LEU A 822 31.51 -4.54 1.86
CA LEU A 822 30.53 -4.21 0.82
C LEU A 822 30.42 -5.28 -0.28
N LEU A 823 31.54 -5.91 -0.67
CA LEU A 823 31.53 -7.05 -1.60
C LEU A 823 30.87 -8.28 -0.97
N SER A 824 31.03 -8.52 0.33
CA SER A 824 30.36 -9.62 1.03
C SER A 824 28.85 -9.37 1.19
N GLU A 825 28.45 -8.13 1.53
CA GLU A 825 27.04 -7.69 1.55
C GLU A 825 26.40 -7.81 0.17
N LEU A 826 27.10 -7.35 -0.88
CA LEU A 826 26.63 -7.43 -2.27
C LEU A 826 26.58 -8.89 -2.76
N SER A 827 27.53 -9.74 -2.38
CA SER A 827 27.48 -11.18 -2.70
C SER A 827 26.35 -11.91 -1.98
N MET A 828 26.04 -11.52 -0.73
CA MET A 828 24.86 -12.01 0.00
C MET A 828 23.55 -11.53 -0.64
N GLN A 829 23.48 -10.26 -1.07
CA GLN A 829 22.33 -9.71 -1.81
C GLN A 829 22.15 -10.36 -3.19
N GLN A 830 23.24 -10.70 -3.88
CA GLN A 830 23.20 -11.49 -5.12
C GLN A 830 22.71 -12.92 -4.85
N ALA A 831 23.21 -13.58 -3.80
CA ALA A 831 22.78 -14.92 -3.43
C ALA A 831 21.28 -14.97 -3.04
N THR A 832 20.78 -14.00 -2.26
CA THR A 832 19.35 -13.92 -1.93
C THR A 832 18.50 -13.53 -3.13
N ALA A 833 18.96 -12.64 -4.01
CA ALA A 833 18.28 -12.34 -5.28
C ALA A 833 18.20 -13.57 -6.20
N MET A 834 19.27 -14.36 -6.31
CA MET A 834 19.27 -15.63 -7.05
C MET A 834 18.36 -16.67 -6.43
N ALA A 835 18.35 -16.81 -5.10
CA ALA A 835 17.43 -17.69 -4.39
C ALA A 835 15.97 -17.30 -4.62
N LEU A 836 15.62 -16.02 -4.49
CA LEU A 836 14.28 -15.50 -4.78
C LEU A 836 13.90 -15.66 -6.27
N GLN A 837 14.84 -15.48 -7.19
CA GLN A 837 14.59 -15.74 -8.62
C GLN A 837 14.37 -17.24 -8.90
N GLN A 838 15.03 -18.12 -8.15
CA GLN A 838 14.81 -19.57 -8.24
C GLN A 838 13.49 -19.98 -7.59
N GLU A 839 13.09 -19.37 -6.47
CA GLU A 839 11.74 -19.54 -5.91
C GLU A 839 10.66 -19.06 -6.88
N LEU A 840 10.82 -17.88 -7.51
CA LEU A 840 9.89 -17.39 -8.54
C LEU A 840 9.77 -18.40 -9.68
N LYS A 841 10.89 -18.86 -10.26
CA LYS A 841 10.88 -19.90 -11.31
C LYS A 841 10.22 -21.21 -10.86
N ASN A 842 10.42 -21.61 -9.61
CA ASN A 842 9.76 -22.80 -9.04
C ASN A 842 8.24 -22.59 -8.88
N ARG A 843 7.79 -21.39 -8.51
CA ARG A 843 6.36 -21.03 -8.40
C ARG A 843 5.71 -20.83 -9.77
N GLU A 844 6.40 -20.22 -10.72
CA GLU A 844 6.02 -20.13 -12.13
C GLU A 844 5.86 -21.54 -12.73
N HIS A 845 6.85 -22.41 -12.56
CA HIS A 845 6.77 -23.80 -13.03
C HIS A 845 5.65 -24.61 -12.34
N HIS A 846 5.41 -24.37 -11.05
CA HIS A 846 4.26 -24.96 -10.33
C HIS A 846 2.93 -24.43 -10.87
N LEU A 847 2.80 -23.13 -11.15
CA LEU A 847 1.61 -22.54 -11.76
C LEU A 847 1.39 -23.06 -13.20
N ASP A 848 2.44 -23.18 -14.01
CA ASP A 848 2.42 -23.81 -15.34
C ASP A 848 1.91 -25.26 -15.26
N SER A 849 2.42 -26.03 -14.29
CA SER A 849 2.01 -27.42 -14.05
C SER A 849 0.54 -27.50 -13.61
N CYS A 850 0.11 -26.61 -12.70
CA CYS A 850 -1.27 -26.46 -12.27
C CYS A 850 -2.20 -26.08 -13.45
N CYS A 851 -1.78 -25.14 -14.31
CA CYS A 851 -2.55 -24.73 -15.48
C CYS A 851 -2.69 -25.87 -16.49
N ARG A 852 -1.59 -26.58 -16.82
CA ARG A 852 -1.63 -27.74 -17.72
C ARG A 852 -2.47 -28.88 -17.17
N ARG A 853 -2.48 -29.12 -15.85
CA ARG A 853 -3.41 -30.07 -15.20
C ARG A 853 -4.86 -29.62 -15.37
N LEU A 854 -5.14 -28.34 -15.18
CA LEU A 854 -6.48 -27.74 -15.33
C LEU A 854 -6.98 -27.81 -16.79
N GLU A 855 -6.11 -27.51 -17.77
CA GLU A 855 -6.35 -27.68 -19.21
C GLU A 855 -6.66 -29.14 -19.59
N GLN A 856 -6.02 -30.10 -18.91
CA GLN A 856 -6.28 -31.53 -19.03
C GLN A 856 -7.52 -32.00 -18.26
N GLY A 857 -8.26 -31.09 -17.59
CA GLY A 857 -9.46 -31.40 -16.81
C GLY A 857 -9.18 -32.04 -15.43
N LEU A 858 -7.92 -32.08 -14.99
CA LEU A 858 -7.49 -32.60 -13.69
C LEU A 858 -7.47 -31.47 -12.63
N PRO A 859 -7.58 -31.80 -11.32
CA PRO A 859 -7.47 -30.79 -10.28
C PRO A 859 -6.09 -30.09 -10.32
N PRO A 860 -5.97 -28.79 -10.00
CA PRO A 860 -4.72 -28.05 -10.25
C PRO A 860 -3.51 -28.59 -9.49
N SER A 861 -3.67 -28.89 -8.20
CA SER A 861 -2.64 -29.49 -7.34
C SER A 861 -3.06 -30.89 -6.87
N PRO A 862 -2.13 -31.84 -6.64
CA PRO A 862 -2.42 -33.11 -5.98
C PRO A 862 -3.02 -32.93 -4.57
N ASP A 863 -2.73 -31.83 -3.86
CA ASP A 863 -3.35 -31.56 -2.55
C ASP A 863 -4.84 -31.21 -2.69
N MET A 864 -5.17 -30.38 -3.69
CA MET A 864 -6.56 -30.06 -4.07
C MET A 864 -7.31 -31.32 -4.56
N GLU A 865 -6.61 -32.24 -5.21
CA GLU A 865 -7.14 -33.55 -5.61
C GLU A 865 -7.46 -34.43 -4.39
N LEU A 866 -6.56 -34.50 -3.41
CA LEU A 866 -6.79 -35.20 -2.14
C LEU A 866 -7.93 -34.57 -1.33
N GLU A 867 -8.04 -33.24 -1.26
CA GLU A 867 -9.16 -32.56 -0.61
C GLU A 867 -10.50 -32.81 -1.34
N TRP A 868 -10.49 -32.84 -2.68
CA TRP A 868 -11.68 -33.20 -3.46
C TRP A 868 -12.08 -34.66 -3.27
N GLN A 869 -11.12 -35.59 -3.19
CA GLN A 869 -11.37 -37.01 -2.88
C GLN A 869 -11.90 -37.21 -1.45
N ARG A 870 -11.42 -36.44 -0.46
CA ARG A 870 -12.01 -36.37 0.89
C ARG A 870 -13.45 -35.86 0.81
N ALA A 871 -13.69 -34.72 0.18
CA ALA A 871 -15.02 -34.13 0.03
C ALA A 871 -16.00 -35.01 -0.78
N GLN A 872 -15.52 -35.86 -1.70
CA GLN A 872 -16.33 -36.93 -2.29
C GLN A 872 -16.64 -38.03 -1.28
N SER A 873 -15.63 -38.53 -0.57
CA SER A 873 -15.79 -39.57 0.46
C SER A 873 -16.79 -39.14 1.54
N ASP A 874 -16.71 -37.89 2.00
CA ASP A 874 -17.64 -37.29 2.96
C ASP A 874 -19.06 -37.19 2.41
N LYS A 875 -19.24 -36.85 1.12
CA LYS A 875 -20.54 -36.85 0.44
C LYS A 875 -21.10 -38.26 0.27
N HIS A 876 -20.26 -39.25 0.01
CA HIS A 876 -20.67 -40.65 -0.04
C HIS A 876 -21.05 -41.16 1.36
N HIS A 877 -20.29 -40.81 2.39
CA HIS A 877 -20.61 -41.11 3.79
C HIS A 877 -21.92 -40.43 4.22
N HIS A 878 -22.13 -39.15 3.91
CA HIS A 878 -23.41 -38.46 4.16
C HIS A 878 -24.60 -39.13 3.46
N LYS A 879 -24.43 -39.55 2.20
CA LYS A 879 -25.47 -40.30 1.46
C LYS A 879 -25.75 -41.65 2.12
N ALA A 880 -24.72 -42.39 2.55
CA ALA A 880 -24.89 -43.64 3.27
C ALA A 880 -25.61 -43.44 4.61
N VAL A 881 -25.22 -42.44 5.42
CA VAL A 881 -25.88 -42.07 6.67
C VAL A 881 -27.33 -41.63 6.44
N LEU A 882 -27.64 -40.91 5.36
CA LEU A 882 -29.01 -40.58 4.97
C LEU A 882 -29.82 -41.81 4.55
N GLN A 883 -29.22 -42.77 3.85
CA GLN A 883 -29.88 -44.03 3.47
C GLN A 883 -30.11 -44.96 4.67
N GLU A 884 -29.13 -45.09 5.57
CA GLU A 884 -29.29 -45.80 6.85
C GLU A 884 -30.37 -45.15 7.71
N ARG A 885 -30.38 -43.81 7.80
CA ARG A 885 -31.44 -43.09 8.53
C ARG A 885 -32.81 -43.23 7.87
N ALA A 886 -32.89 -43.36 6.55
CA ALA A 886 -34.12 -43.67 5.84
C ALA A 886 -34.59 -45.11 6.10
N ARG A 887 -33.69 -46.11 6.08
CA ARG A 887 -33.98 -47.50 6.46
C ARG A 887 -34.49 -47.59 7.89
N LEU A 888 -33.80 -46.96 8.83
CA LEU A 888 -34.26 -46.85 10.22
C LEU A 888 -35.67 -46.26 10.27
N MET A 889 -35.96 -45.16 9.56
CA MET A 889 -37.30 -44.55 9.48
C MET A 889 -38.37 -45.41 8.77
N GLU A 890 -37.99 -46.47 8.04
CA GLU A 890 -38.91 -47.48 7.49
C GLU A 890 -39.09 -48.66 8.45
N GLU A 891 -38.05 -49.05 9.17
CA GLU A 891 -38.08 -50.01 10.27
C GLU A 891 -38.89 -49.46 11.45
N GLU A 892 -38.74 -48.18 11.80
CA GLU A 892 -39.57 -47.46 12.78
C GLU A 892 -41.07 -47.59 12.48
N LYS A 893 -41.45 -47.54 11.18
CA LYS A 893 -42.83 -47.68 10.73
C LYS A 893 -43.30 -49.14 10.72
N ARG A 894 -42.40 -50.11 10.52
CA ARG A 894 -42.69 -51.54 10.67
C ARG A 894 -42.83 -51.96 12.13
N ASN A 895 -42.14 -51.26 13.03
CA ASN A 895 -42.08 -51.53 14.47
C ASN A 895 -43.18 -50.81 15.29
N GLN A 896 -44.09 -50.10 14.63
CA GLN A 896 -45.30 -49.53 15.24
C GLN A 896 -46.46 -50.54 15.18
N LEU A 897 -46.96 -50.93 16.35
CA LEU A 897 -48.17 -51.75 16.47
C LEU A 897 -49.44 -50.91 16.22
N PRO A 898 -50.59 -51.53 15.88
CA PRO A 898 -51.85 -50.81 15.65
C PRO A 898 -52.32 -49.92 16.82
N ASP A 899 -51.95 -50.26 18.06
CA ASP A 899 -52.22 -49.45 19.28
C ASP A 899 -51.21 -48.30 19.48
N GLY A 900 -50.35 -48.00 18.50
CA GLY A 900 -49.38 -46.90 18.56
C GLY A 900 -48.18 -47.12 19.50
N THR A 901 -48.06 -48.31 20.10
CA THR A 901 -46.88 -48.70 20.89
C THR A 901 -45.75 -49.19 19.98
N TYR A 902 -44.52 -48.84 20.36
CA TYR A 902 -43.31 -49.03 19.56
C TYR A 902 -42.49 -50.20 20.10
N THR A 903 -42.17 -51.19 19.26
CA THR A 903 -41.50 -52.44 19.68
C THR A 903 -40.18 -52.66 18.96
N THR A 904 -39.08 -52.70 19.72
CA THR A 904 -37.74 -53.06 19.23
C THR A 904 -37.48 -54.57 19.19
N ALA A 905 -38.48 -55.41 19.49
CA ALA A 905 -38.36 -56.85 19.36
C ALA A 905 -38.61 -57.30 17.92
N GLU A 906 -37.60 -57.89 17.26
CA GLU A 906 -37.78 -58.53 15.96
C GLU A 906 -38.93 -59.56 16.00
N PRO A 907 -39.84 -59.57 15.01
CA PRO A 907 -40.80 -60.66 14.87
C PRO A 907 -40.04 -61.96 14.59
N ARG A 908 -40.12 -62.93 15.50
CA ARG A 908 -39.48 -64.25 15.33
C ARG A 908 -39.95 -64.86 13.99
N PRO A 909 -39.03 -65.32 13.11
CA PRO A 909 -39.40 -65.91 11.81
C PRO A 909 -40.41 -67.06 11.90
N ASN A 910 -40.43 -67.76 13.04
CA ASN A 910 -41.38 -68.83 13.37
C ASN A 910 -42.45 -68.33 14.37
N SER A 911 -43.20 -67.28 14.04
CA SER A 911 -44.45 -66.98 14.75
C SER A 911 -45.55 -67.93 14.24
N TYR A 912 -46.24 -68.61 15.16
CA TYR A 912 -47.14 -69.73 14.83
C TYR A 912 -48.53 -69.29 14.31
N LEU A 913 -48.69 -68.00 13.99
CA LEU A 913 -49.96 -67.38 13.58
C LEU A 913 -49.73 -66.56 12.30
N PRO A 914 -50.21 -67.01 11.13
CA PRO A 914 -50.12 -66.21 9.90
C PRO A 914 -51.05 -64.99 10.00
N GLN A 915 -50.51 -63.80 9.69
CA GLN A 915 -51.29 -62.57 9.65
C GLN A 915 -52.22 -62.57 8.43
N GLY A 916 -53.45 -63.06 8.59
CA GLY A 916 -54.50 -62.98 7.55
C GLY A 916 -55.39 -64.21 7.34
N ALA A 917 -55.67 -65.04 8.36
CA ALA A 917 -56.61 -66.16 8.25
C ALA A 917 -57.51 -66.28 9.50
N GLU A 918 -58.79 -66.58 9.31
CA GLU A 918 -59.84 -66.43 10.34
C GLU A 918 -59.98 -67.61 11.33
N LEU A 919 -59.22 -68.71 11.19
CA LEU A 919 -59.33 -69.89 12.06
C LEU A 919 -57.94 -70.44 12.52
N PRO A 920 -57.74 -70.74 13.81
CA PRO A 920 -56.43 -71.11 14.35
C PRO A 920 -56.21 -72.64 14.38
N LEU A 921 -55.34 -73.16 13.52
CA LEU A 921 -54.78 -74.52 13.64
C LEU A 921 -53.27 -74.53 13.31
N PRO A 922 -52.39 -75.04 14.19
CA PRO A 922 -50.95 -75.05 13.97
C PRO A 922 -50.50 -76.18 13.02
N ARG A 923 -49.51 -75.92 12.18
CA ARG A 923 -48.83 -76.95 11.37
C ARG A 923 -47.66 -77.58 12.15
N PRO A 924 -47.45 -78.92 12.07
CA PRO A 924 -46.25 -79.57 12.59
C PRO A 924 -45.03 -79.24 11.72
N TYR A 925 -43.84 -79.31 12.31
CA TYR A 925 -42.57 -78.99 11.64
C TYR A 925 -42.02 -80.23 10.95
N GLY A 926 -41.52 -80.05 9.71
CA GLY A 926 -40.72 -81.07 9.02
C GLY A 926 -39.32 -81.20 9.62
N ALA A 927 -38.56 -82.21 9.19
CA ALA A 927 -37.27 -82.61 9.75
C ALA A 927 -36.08 -81.62 9.56
N LEU A 928 -36.36 -80.37 9.17
CA LEU A 928 -35.39 -79.28 9.04
C LEU A 928 -35.95 -78.02 9.72
N ALA A 929 -35.76 -77.91 11.04
CA ALA A 929 -36.12 -76.72 11.79
C ALA A 929 -35.07 -75.61 11.58
N PRO A 930 -35.43 -74.40 11.10
CA PRO A 930 -34.48 -73.32 10.89
C PRO A 930 -34.01 -72.73 12.23
N PHE A 931 -32.75 -72.99 12.57
CA PHE A 931 -32.06 -72.41 13.73
C PHE A 931 -31.50 -71.02 13.37
N LYS A 932 -31.88 -69.95 14.10
CA LYS A 932 -31.24 -68.62 13.95
C LYS A 932 -29.86 -68.69 14.61
N PRO A 933 -28.74 -68.48 13.89
CA PRO A 933 -27.42 -68.46 14.50
C PRO A 933 -27.29 -67.34 15.53
N THR A 934 -26.62 -67.60 16.65
CA THR A 934 -26.27 -66.57 17.63
C THR A 934 -25.16 -65.69 17.07
N GLU A 935 -25.36 -64.37 17.09
CA GLU A 935 -24.33 -63.43 16.66
C GLU A 935 -23.13 -63.42 17.62
N LEU A 936 -21.92 -63.28 17.07
CA LEU A 936 -20.69 -63.23 17.84
C LEU A 936 -20.58 -61.86 18.54
N GLY A 937 -20.61 -61.87 19.87
CA GLY A 937 -20.59 -60.64 20.68
C GLY A 937 -19.37 -59.75 20.41
N SER A 938 -19.59 -58.43 20.50
CA SER A 938 -18.70 -57.33 20.10
C SER A 938 -17.40 -57.15 20.92
N ASN A 939 -16.90 -58.22 21.56
CA ASN A 939 -15.70 -58.23 22.41
C ASN A 939 -14.52 -59.01 21.81
N MET A 940 -14.52 -59.30 20.50
CA MET A 940 -13.31 -59.79 19.81
C MET A 940 -12.33 -58.64 19.52
N ARG A 941 -11.20 -58.66 20.23
CA ARG A 941 -10.10 -57.67 20.07
C ARG A 941 -9.59 -57.66 18.63
N HIS A 942 -9.55 -56.48 18.01
CA HIS A 942 -8.97 -56.31 16.68
C HIS A 942 -7.48 -56.67 16.68
N ILE A 943 -7.12 -57.77 16.02
CA ILE A 943 -5.73 -58.12 15.72
C ILE A 943 -5.24 -57.15 14.63
N ARG A 944 -4.31 -56.25 14.99
CA ARG A 944 -3.60 -55.45 13.98
C ARG A 944 -2.80 -56.38 13.07
N LYS A 945 -2.97 -56.22 11.75
CA LYS A 945 -2.05 -56.83 10.78
C LYS A 945 -0.67 -56.16 10.93
N PRO A 946 0.45 -56.91 10.92
CA PRO A 946 1.78 -56.31 10.96
C PRO A 946 2.09 -55.63 9.62
N GLU A 947 2.69 -54.45 9.69
CA GLU A 947 3.21 -53.73 8.52
C GLU A 947 4.59 -54.29 8.15
N PRO A 948 4.85 -54.63 6.87
CA PRO A 948 6.18 -55.06 6.45
C PRO A 948 7.14 -53.86 6.45
N LYS A 949 8.30 -54.01 7.11
CA LYS A 949 9.36 -53.01 7.05
C LYS A 949 9.95 -52.94 5.63
N PRO A 950 10.27 -51.74 5.10
CA PRO A 950 11.06 -51.64 3.88
C PRO A 950 12.45 -52.26 4.09
N ILE A 951 13.01 -52.81 3.02
CA ILE A 951 14.37 -53.35 2.98
C ILE A 951 15.29 -52.20 2.52
N GLU A 952 16.37 -51.97 3.26
CA GLU A 952 17.43 -51.03 2.89
C GLU A 952 18.35 -51.66 1.82
N ILE A 953 18.62 -50.92 0.75
CA ILE A 953 19.65 -51.15 -0.27
C ILE A 953 20.27 -49.79 -0.61
#